data_AF-A0A508A7C4-F1
#
_entry.id   AF-A0A508A7C4-F1
#
_cell.length_a   1.000
_cell.length_b   1.000
_cell.length_c   1.000
_cell.angle_alpha   90.00
_cell.angle_beta   90.00
_cell.angle_gamma   90.00
#
_symmetry.space_group_name_H-M   'P 1'
#
loop_
_entity.id
_entity.type
_entity.pdbx_description
1 polymer ?
#
loop_
_entity_poly.entity_id
_entity_poly.type
_entity_poly.pdbx_seq_one_letter_code
_entity_poly.pdbx_strand_id
1 'polypeptide(L)'
;MSQSVNHGEKSASSTEDTVEPVEAIGPSQSTSAEPAEERTEQQTGAAASPAEAGTPDETPTVDLNDGSDDEEETDQEPDDEAQDAQHPDEEPQNISEAAADNEPAESHQAEPATAEPVATPATVRVPDEGATPAEVLSPYDSPRDLTEADAAARPSEAAEPAGRTAWRPDSGTMPPSIAPKRPAGAPSPSEPGKDVTEAAAPAEAAAEANAPYSPERAGVSVEPVGAASLPTTRPEFAAKAQKAAKTDNAVKNAGKAAGGQADEKPSSRRRRLIPAACAAGFAVLLLAWGGIAWWTTQHIASGTSVSGVDISGLSPKEARDRIGKEVGDRLAQPVTLTVGQGHSELVPSSSGVSVDADASVKRLTGFTLNPLTLGHRLSGQRTDAVIRVDAATLRGALEDRVSSMANGAVSATVTLEGTKPVTTPASNGVGLDVDASLKQLTGSWPLGKQTIAMPEGTAIPAITDEEATKFVDGTLKPLLSSGLTVDGAGTTPPGQTGGATAAAFSPQDIAGLLRISSEGGTLSATFDPTALHDAVVARIGQVETPAQNATWKIDGSAAGAPGARPQYVPSAQGNVIDTAALSANLIKAGTSATDVAGRTVSLPMVVAEPTVTTPQNEWGITEPIGEYATPYNSGDAPRTQNLTRGAELVNGTVVKPGEVFSLEQTLGEVDYDHGFADAGVISNGQHVDSLGGGLSQVATTVFNAGFEAGMDDTEHHAHQYYFDRYPAGREATLWTGKLDVKFTNSTSNSVLVQAWLDGEQIHVRMWSTKYYDVSITSSERFNFRPVSTERKSGPGCEPYSGGNPGFDITVTRTRKHDGKAVPDDVITTQYAADNDIVCS
;
A
#
# COMPACT_ATOMS: atom_id res chain seq x y z
N MET A 1 46.31 -21.98 64.16
CA MET A 1 47.59 -22.61 64.60
C MET A 1 47.69 -23.93 63.86
N SER A 2 48.48 -23.96 62.78
CA SER A 2 49.86 -24.53 62.80
C SER A 2 49.80 -26.06 62.72
N GLN A 3 49.94 -26.66 61.53
CA GLN A 3 51.15 -26.87 60.71
C GLN A 3 51.83 -28.24 60.96
N SER A 4 52.10 -28.93 59.86
CA SER A 4 53.30 -29.75 59.60
C SER A 4 53.58 -31.04 60.39
N VAL A 5 53.66 -32.15 59.66
CA VAL A 5 54.73 -33.15 59.83
C VAL A 5 55.29 -33.51 58.44
N ASN A 6 56.61 -33.51 58.31
CA ASN A 6 57.36 -33.87 57.09
C ASN A 6 58.73 -34.45 57.52
N HIS A 7 59.17 -35.57 56.94
CA HIS A 7 60.50 -36.24 57.03
C HIS A 7 60.45 -37.44 56.05
N GLY A 8 61.47 -37.86 55.29
CA GLY A 8 62.83 -37.41 54.94
C GLY A 8 63.23 -38.09 53.60
N GLU A 9 64.47 -38.17 53.08
CA GLU A 9 65.81 -37.81 53.56
C GLU A 9 66.84 -37.92 52.39
N LYS A 10 68.07 -37.37 52.57
CA LYS A 10 69.35 -37.63 51.83
C LYS A 10 69.67 -36.98 50.44
N SER A 11 70.55 -35.97 50.48
CA SER A 11 71.97 -35.96 50.00
C SER A 11 72.39 -36.54 48.62
N ALA A 12 73.36 -35.97 47.86
CA ALA A 12 74.17 -34.73 47.99
C ALA A 12 75.04 -34.45 46.73
N SER A 13 75.59 -33.21 46.61
CA SER A 13 76.83 -32.80 45.88
C SER A 13 76.89 -32.91 44.33
N SER A 14 77.53 -32.03 43.53
CA SER A 14 78.10 -30.66 43.67
C SER A 14 78.74 -30.20 42.32
N THR A 15 78.64 -28.91 41.94
CA THR A 15 79.59 -28.04 41.14
C THR A 15 80.47 -28.62 40.00
N GLU A 16 80.80 -27.96 38.88
CA GLU A 16 80.45 -26.68 38.20
C GLU A 16 81.05 -26.70 36.75
N ASP A 17 80.60 -25.80 35.86
CA ASP A 17 81.32 -25.21 34.70
C ASP A 17 81.77 -25.95 33.39
N THR A 18 81.28 -25.39 32.26
CA THR A 18 82.06 -24.85 31.09
C THR A 18 82.52 -25.71 29.87
N VAL A 19 81.74 -25.63 28.77
CA VAL A 19 82.05 -25.28 27.34
C VAL A 19 82.96 -26.15 26.41
N GLU A 20 82.35 -26.70 25.33
CA GLU A 20 82.85 -27.02 23.94
C GLU A 20 84.06 -27.99 23.73
N PRO A 21 84.56 -28.35 22.49
CA PRO A 21 84.12 -28.09 21.08
C PRO A 21 84.18 -29.28 20.04
N VAL A 22 83.66 -29.04 18.81
CA VAL A 22 84.20 -29.34 17.43
C VAL A 22 84.32 -30.77 16.79
N GLU A 23 83.75 -30.86 15.56
CA GLU A 23 84.04 -31.61 14.30
C GLU A 23 84.47 -33.12 14.18
N ALA A 24 83.58 -33.85 13.48
CA ALA A 24 83.78 -34.54 12.17
C ALA A 24 84.50 -35.92 12.00
N ILE A 25 84.23 -36.48 10.80
CA ILE A 25 84.86 -37.63 10.08
C ILE A 25 84.28 -39.04 10.36
N GLY A 26 83.62 -39.62 9.34
CA GLY A 26 83.31 -41.07 9.24
C GLY A 26 84.44 -41.89 8.59
N PRO A 27 84.31 -43.22 8.37
CA PRO A 27 83.74 -43.67 7.08
C PRO A 27 83.14 -45.11 7.01
N SER A 28 82.59 -45.44 5.83
CA SER A 28 82.52 -46.79 5.18
C SER A 28 81.79 -47.97 5.86
N GLN A 29 81.12 -48.91 5.18
CA GLN A 29 80.46 -49.08 3.87
C GLN A 29 80.21 -50.60 3.75
N SER A 30 78.98 -51.05 3.41
CA SER A 30 78.78 -52.34 2.70
C SER A 30 77.35 -52.53 2.19
N THR A 31 77.26 -52.96 0.92
CA THR A 31 76.15 -53.61 0.21
C THR A 31 74.90 -52.80 -0.21
N SER A 32 74.50 -53.03 -1.48
CA SER A 32 73.26 -52.61 -2.17
C SER A 32 73.10 -51.10 -2.40
N ALA A 33 73.68 -50.52 -3.46
CA ALA A 33 73.33 -50.65 -4.89
C ALA A 33 72.06 -49.87 -5.26
N GLU A 34 72.28 -48.78 -6.01
CA GLU A 34 71.35 -47.69 -6.32
C GLU A 34 71.10 -47.63 -7.87
N PRO A 35 70.61 -46.54 -8.47
CA PRO A 35 69.25 -46.36 -9.01
C PRO A 35 69.17 -46.39 -10.55
N ALA A 36 67.97 -46.15 -11.12
CA ALA A 36 67.77 -45.35 -12.35
C ALA A 36 66.28 -45.09 -12.69
N GLU A 37 66.01 -43.87 -13.11
CA GLU A 37 65.23 -43.40 -14.27
C GLU A 37 64.11 -44.25 -14.92
N GLU A 38 62.95 -43.60 -15.10
CA GLU A 38 62.24 -43.37 -16.38
C GLU A 38 61.93 -44.53 -17.35
N ARG A 39 60.63 -44.74 -17.65
CA ARG A 39 60.19 -44.91 -19.05
C ARG A 39 58.70 -44.65 -19.30
N THR A 40 58.43 -43.93 -20.39
CA THR A 40 57.12 -43.79 -21.07
C THR A 40 57.19 -44.49 -22.43
N GLU A 41 56.07 -45.00 -22.97
CA GLU A 41 55.86 -45.28 -24.41
C GLU A 41 54.42 -45.79 -24.66
N GLN A 42 53.68 -45.59 -25.77
CA GLN A 42 53.84 -45.03 -27.15
C GLN A 42 52.54 -44.24 -27.49
N GLN A 43 52.33 -43.39 -28.50
CA GLN A 43 53.05 -42.73 -29.62
C GLN A 43 52.11 -41.56 -30.12
N THR A 44 52.38 -40.65 -31.07
CA THR A 44 53.44 -40.38 -32.09
C THR A 44 53.36 -38.90 -32.52
N GLY A 45 54.42 -38.33 -33.10
CA GLY A 45 54.28 -37.53 -34.35
C GLY A 45 54.36 -35.98 -34.35
N ALA A 46 55.59 -35.45 -34.23
CA ALA A 46 56.17 -34.33 -35.03
C ALA A 46 55.90 -32.81 -34.78
N ALA A 47 57.02 -32.08 -34.63
CA ALA A 47 57.33 -30.66 -35.01
C ALA A 47 56.67 -29.48 -34.23
N ALA A 48 57.33 -28.36 -33.90
CA ALA A 48 58.75 -27.91 -34.01
C ALA A 48 59.08 -26.80 -32.96
N SER A 49 60.35 -26.36 -32.89
CA SER A 49 60.97 -25.39 -31.94
C SER A 49 61.66 -24.25 -32.74
N PRO A 50 62.23 -23.14 -32.18
CA PRO A 50 62.37 -22.63 -30.79
C PRO A 50 61.66 -21.24 -30.62
N ALA A 51 61.96 -20.27 -29.74
CA ALA A 51 63.08 -19.96 -28.82
C ALA A 51 62.64 -19.03 -27.63
N GLU A 52 63.59 -18.35 -26.96
CA GLU A 52 63.41 -17.57 -25.72
C GLU A 52 64.03 -16.15 -25.72
N ALA A 53 63.63 -15.37 -24.70
CA ALA A 53 64.44 -14.45 -23.86
C ALA A 53 64.51 -12.93 -24.16
N GLY A 54 64.27 -12.10 -23.12
CA GLY A 54 64.82 -10.74 -23.00
C GLY A 54 63.88 -9.63 -22.46
N THR A 55 64.12 -9.17 -21.22
CA THR A 55 63.76 -7.85 -20.66
C THR A 55 65.02 -6.97 -20.55
N PRO A 56 64.97 -5.64 -20.28
CA PRO A 56 63.92 -4.63 -20.50
C PRO A 56 64.47 -3.33 -21.17
N ASP A 57 63.68 -2.23 -21.11
CA ASP A 57 64.08 -0.80 -21.15
C ASP A 57 64.14 -0.05 -22.51
N GLU A 58 63.98 1.28 -22.38
CA GLU A 58 64.08 2.39 -23.36
C GLU A 58 63.13 2.47 -24.58
N THR A 59 62.47 3.65 -24.70
CA THR A 59 61.72 4.13 -25.87
C THR A 59 62.63 4.36 -27.09
N PRO A 60 62.10 4.16 -28.32
CA PRO A 60 62.10 5.32 -29.23
C PRO A 60 60.86 5.51 -30.13
N THR A 61 60.65 6.79 -30.38
CA THR A 61 59.93 7.48 -31.47
C THR A 61 60.05 6.93 -32.90
N VAL A 62 59.05 7.31 -33.74
CA VAL A 62 59.16 7.65 -35.20
C VAL A 62 59.34 6.46 -36.17
N ASP A 63 58.71 6.34 -37.35
CA ASP A 63 57.65 7.08 -38.12
C ASP A 63 57.44 6.24 -39.44
N LEU A 64 56.28 6.08 -40.09
CA LEU A 64 55.73 6.99 -41.12
C LEU A 64 54.41 6.48 -41.74
N ASN A 65 53.46 7.42 -41.92
CA ASN A 65 52.45 7.60 -43.00
C ASN A 65 51.68 6.41 -43.61
N ASP A 66 50.33 6.49 -43.52
CA ASP A 66 49.42 7.06 -44.55
C ASP A 66 47.97 7.02 -44.00
N GLY A 67 47.12 8.04 -43.96
CA GLY A 67 47.19 9.47 -44.33
C GLY A 67 45.85 10.19 -44.00
N SER A 68 45.69 11.45 -44.42
CA SER A 68 44.50 12.33 -44.35
C SER A 68 44.07 12.96 -42.99
N ASP A 69 44.43 14.25 -42.88
CA ASP A 69 43.57 15.41 -42.57
C ASP A 69 43.16 15.74 -41.11
N ASP A 70 44.10 16.39 -40.41
CA ASP A 70 44.02 17.58 -39.53
C ASP A 70 42.64 18.26 -39.30
N GLU A 71 42.37 18.99 -38.21
CA GLU A 71 42.72 19.00 -36.77
C GLU A 71 41.96 20.24 -36.20
N GLU A 72 41.55 20.21 -34.93
CA GLU A 72 41.34 21.46 -34.17
C GLU A 72 42.73 22.05 -33.88
N GLU A 73 42.95 23.36 -33.81
CA GLU A 73 42.72 24.16 -32.60
C GLU A 73 43.19 25.61 -32.91
N THR A 74 42.76 26.63 -32.16
CA THR A 74 43.59 27.84 -31.99
C THR A 74 43.19 28.65 -30.77
N ASP A 75 44.16 28.87 -29.90
CA ASP A 75 44.11 29.78 -28.76
C ASP A 75 44.75 31.14 -29.12
N GLN A 76 44.53 32.15 -28.27
CA GLN A 76 45.21 33.47 -28.17
C GLN A 76 44.60 34.76 -28.84
N GLU A 77 44.60 35.80 -27.99
CA GLU A 77 44.30 37.26 -28.06
C GLU A 77 45.00 38.06 -29.20
N PRO A 78 44.69 39.38 -29.48
CA PRO A 78 44.36 40.45 -28.50
C PRO A 78 43.44 41.66 -28.91
N ASP A 79 43.24 42.60 -27.96
CA ASP A 79 42.94 44.07 -28.02
C ASP A 79 41.79 44.60 -28.95
N ASP A 80 40.89 45.54 -28.59
CA ASP A 80 40.96 46.73 -27.72
C ASP A 80 39.55 47.42 -27.54
N GLU A 81 39.48 48.46 -26.69
CA GLU A 81 38.49 49.56 -26.53
C GLU A 81 37.05 49.35 -25.95
N ALA A 82 36.94 49.68 -24.64
CA ALA A 82 36.17 50.82 -24.08
C ALA A 82 34.73 50.68 -23.46
N GLN A 83 34.70 50.86 -22.12
CA GLN A 83 33.73 51.60 -21.26
C GLN A 83 32.27 51.07 -21.14
N ASP A 84 31.73 50.82 -19.94
CA ASP A 84 31.58 51.82 -18.86
C ASP A 84 31.58 51.22 -17.41
N ALA A 85 31.66 52.11 -16.41
CA ALA A 85 31.94 51.91 -14.98
C ALA A 85 30.70 51.60 -14.10
N GLN A 86 30.76 51.29 -12.79
CA GLN A 86 31.73 50.75 -11.82
C GLN A 86 30.93 50.39 -10.55
N HIS A 87 31.34 49.37 -9.79
CA HIS A 87 30.94 49.17 -8.38
C HIS A 87 32.17 48.70 -7.60
N PRO A 88 32.64 49.43 -6.57
CA PRO A 88 33.72 48.99 -5.70
C PRO A 88 33.27 48.70 -4.26
N ASP A 89 34.14 48.00 -3.55
CA ASP A 89 34.03 47.48 -2.19
C ASP A 89 34.27 48.50 -1.05
N GLU A 90 34.39 47.93 0.15
CA GLU A 90 35.19 48.35 1.29
C GLU A 90 34.55 49.14 2.46
N GLU A 91 35.23 48.96 3.60
CA GLU A 91 34.72 49.04 4.97
C GLU A 91 35.22 50.34 5.67
N PRO A 92 35.11 50.55 7.00
CA PRO A 92 34.22 51.59 7.51
C PRO A 92 34.92 52.78 8.20
N GLN A 93 34.20 53.89 8.38
CA GLN A 93 34.53 54.94 9.36
C GLN A 93 33.30 55.46 10.11
N ASN A 94 33.53 55.92 11.35
CA ASN A 94 32.51 56.11 12.39
C ASN A 94 32.86 57.32 13.29
N ILE A 95 31.95 58.30 13.44
CA ILE A 95 31.93 59.35 14.50
C ILE A 95 30.56 60.06 14.51
N SER A 96 29.72 59.89 15.55
CA SER A 96 29.52 60.75 16.77
C SER A 96 28.70 62.03 16.54
N GLU A 97 27.57 62.30 17.23
CA GLU A 97 27.38 62.86 18.60
C GLU A 97 25.85 62.90 18.94
N ALA A 98 25.31 63.01 20.17
CA ALA A 98 25.80 62.91 21.56
C ALA A 98 24.64 62.87 22.61
N ALA A 99 24.89 62.20 23.77
CA ALA A 99 24.41 62.40 25.17
C ALA A 99 22.90 62.68 25.52
N ALA A 100 22.34 62.33 26.69
CA ALA A 100 22.82 61.82 28.00
C ALA A 100 21.74 60.86 28.62
N ASP A 101 21.86 60.17 29.78
CA ASP A 101 22.61 60.48 31.01
C ASP A 101 22.74 59.28 32.00
N ASN A 102 23.80 59.30 32.83
CA ASN A 102 24.06 58.60 34.11
C ASN A 102 24.43 57.09 34.25
N GLU A 103 25.40 56.90 35.16
CA GLU A 103 26.16 55.73 35.64
C GLU A 103 25.67 55.28 37.07
N PRO A 104 26.29 54.36 37.87
CA PRO A 104 27.67 53.84 37.84
C PRO A 104 27.97 52.34 38.19
N ALA A 105 29.22 51.94 37.92
CA ALA A 105 30.13 51.06 38.71
C ALA A 105 30.05 49.49 38.72
N GLU A 106 31.02 48.90 38.00
CA GLU A 106 32.02 47.86 38.39
C GLU A 106 31.67 46.62 39.26
N SER A 107 31.92 45.41 38.71
CA SER A 107 33.09 44.54 39.09
C SER A 107 33.12 43.20 38.31
N HIS A 108 34.25 42.47 38.34
CA HIS A 108 34.64 41.41 37.36
C HIS A 108 34.49 39.93 37.82
N GLN A 109 34.69 39.02 36.83
CA GLN A 109 35.01 37.56 36.90
C GLN A 109 33.79 36.63 37.12
N ALA A 110 33.59 35.50 36.42
CA ALA A 110 34.56 34.51 35.91
C ALA A 110 34.00 33.65 34.72
N GLU A 111 34.81 32.69 34.24
CA GLU A 111 34.57 31.77 33.11
C GLU A 111 33.67 30.53 33.45
N PRO A 112 33.36 29.59 32.51
CA PRO A 112 31.97 29.17 32.29
C PRO A 112 31.58 27.83 32.92
N ALA A 113 30.25 27.59 32.98
CA ALA A 113 29.66 26.30 33.35
C ALA A 113 28.80 25.71 32.22
N THR A 114 29.10 24.44 31.92
CA THR A 114 28.39 23.44 31.11
C THR A 114 26.89 23.61 30.90
N ALA A 115 26.46 23.42 29.64
CA ALA A 115 25.06 23.27 29.26
C ALA A 115 24.59 21.80 29.34
N GLU A 116 23.43 21.58 29.94
CA GLU A 116 22.61 20.37 29.76
C GLU A 116 21.62 20.57 28.60
N PRO A 117 21.29 19.54 27.80
CA PRO A 117 20.10 19.53 26.96
C PRO A 117 19.00 18.67 27.60
N VAL A 118 17.88 19.30 27.99
CA VAL A 118 16.69 18.60 28.51
C VAL A 118 15.42 19.01 27.74
N ALA A 119 14.70 17.98 27.30
CA ALA A 119 13.27 17.92 26.94
C ALA A 119 12.75 18.58 25.64
N THR A 120 12.28 17.71 24.74
CA THR A 120 11.07 17.88 23.91
C THR A 120 10.06 16.79 24.33
N PRO A 121 8.75 16.88 24.02
CA PRO A 121 7.77 17.56 24.87
C PRO A 121 6.77 16.60 25.54
N ALA A 122 5.96 17.15 26.44
CA ALA A 122 5.06 16.41 27.33
C ALA A 122 3.82 15.79 26.66
N THR A 123 3.39 14.65 27.22
CA THR A 123 2.11 14.00 26.98
C THR A 123 0.92 14.77 27.56
N VAL A 124 -0.25 14.63 26.93
CA VAL A 124 -1.50 15.26 27.36
C VAL A 124 -2.07 14.57 28.61
N ARG A 125 -2.39 15.35 29.65
CA ARG A 125 -3.15 14.88 30.81
C ARG A 125 -4.65 14.97 30.57
N VAL A 126 -5.38 13.94 30.99
CA VAL A 126 -6.82 13.99 31.32
C VAL A 126 -6.92 13.89 32.87
N PRO A 127 -7.89 14.56 33.54
CA PRO A 127 -7.89 14.66 35.00
C PRO A 127 -8.33 13.38 35.71
N ASP A 128 -7.86 13.24 36.95
CA ASP A 128 -8.15 12.18 37.91
C ASP A 128 -9.43 12.48 38.71
N GLU A 129 -10.37 11.54 38.75
CA GLU A 129 -11.46 11.47 39.74
C GLU A 129 -11.63 10.04 40.27
N GLY A 130 -11.24 9.83 41.53
CA GLY A 130 -11.78 8.74 42.37
C GLY A 130 -11.03 7.42 42.32
N ALA A 131 -9.96 7.30 43.11
CA ALA A 131 -9.28 6.03 43.34
C ALA A 131 -10.19 4.97 44.00
N THR A 132 -10.40 3.85 43.31
CA THR A 132 -10.84 2.57 43.88
C THR A 132 -9.77 1.49 43.62
N PRO A 133 -9.54 0.52 44.53
CA PRO A 133 -8.52 -0.50 44.34
C PRO A 133 -8.81 -1.38 43.11
N ALA A 134 -7.74 -1.89 42.48
CA ALA A 134 -7.83 -2.73 41.30
C ALA A 134 -8.82 -3.91 41.49
N GLU A 135 -9.87 -3.94 40.67
CA GLU A 135 -10.72 -5.12 40.56
C GLU A 135 -9.95 -6.26 39.90
N VAL A 136 -10.12 -7.45 40.48
CA VAL A 136 -9.45 -8.68 40.06
C VAL A 136 -10.09 -9.16 38.76
N LEU A 137 -9.48 -8.86 37.62
CA LEU A 137 -9.74 -9.58 36.38
C LEU A 137 -9.12 -10.99 36.47
N SER A 138 -9.80 -11.89 37.17
CA SER A 138 -9.55 -13.32 37.02
C SER A 138 -10.02 -13.74 35.62
N PRO A 139 -9.21 -14.42 34.80
CA PRO A 139 -9.60 -14.84 33.44
C PRO A 139 -10.69 -15.94 33.40
N TYR A 140 -11.30 -16.24 34.54
CA TYR A 140 -12.28 -17.31 34.77
C TYR A 140 -13.74 -16.83 34.95
N ASP A 141 -14.01 -15.53 34.89
CA ASP A 141 -15.39 -15.05 34.79
C ASP A 141 -15.92 -15.13 33.34
N SER A 142 -17.05 -15.81 33.18
CA SER A 142 -17.74 -15.98 31.90
C SER A 142 -18.89 -14.97 31.77
N PRO A 143 -19.03 -14.22 30.67
CA PRO A 143 -20.16 -13.34 30.45
C PRO A 143 -21.41 -14.15 30.10
N ARG A 144 -22.21 -14.51 31.12
CA ARG A 144 -23.63 -14.85 30.94
C ARG A 144 -24.46 -13.57 30.87
N ASP A 145 -24.36 -12.87 29.74
CA ASP A 145 -25.44 -12.04 29.21
C ASP A 145 -25.09 -11.61 27.77
N LEU A 146 -25.53 -12.41 26.80
CA LEU A 146 -25.79 -11.97 25.43
C LEU A 146 -27.24 -12.32 25.12
N THR A 147 -28.00 -11.30 24.76
CA THR A 147 -29.45 -11.39 24.51
C THR A 147 -29.78 -12.25 23.30
N GLU A 148 -30.94 -12.92 23.32
CA GLU A 148 -31.47 -13.73 22.23
C GLU A 148 -31.73 -12.90 20.95
N ALA A 149 -30.70 -12.72 20.12
CA ALA A 149 -30.81 -12.06 18.81
C ALA A 149 -29.86 -12.63 17.73
N ASP A 150 -28.61 -12.95 18.07
CA ASP A 150 -27.57 -13.27 17.06
C ASP A 150 -27.34 -14.77 16.80
N ALA A 151 -28.08 -15.67 17.46
CA ALA A 151 -27.91 -17.12 17.35
C ALA A 151 -28.58 -17.76 16.11
N ALA A 152 -28.55 -17.10 14.95
CA ALA A 152 -29.34 -17.51 13.78
C ALA A 152 -28.63 -17.37 12.41
N ALA A 153 -27.36 -17.79 12.28
CA ALA A 153 -26.71 -17.89 10.96
C ALA A 153 -25.55 -18.91 10.87
N ARG A 154 -25.86 -20.23 10.84
CA ARG A 154 -25.32 -21.29 9.93
C ARG A 154 -25.62 -22.70 10.47
N PRO A 155 -25.84 -23.70 9.60
CA PRO A 155 -26.31 -25.02 10.02
C PRO A 155 -25.18 -25.93 10.51
N SER A 156 -25.47 -26.75 11.52
CA SER A 156 -24.65 -27.89 11.93
C SER A 156 -24.97 -29.12 11.08
N GLU A 157 -23.98 -29.69 10.39
CA GLU A 157 -24.04 -31.10 10.01
C GLU A 157 -23.55 -31.96 11.18
N ALA A 158 -24.35 -32.96 11.57
CA ALA A 158 -24.03 -33.86 12.67
C ALA A 158 -23.16 -35.02 12.16
N ALA A 159 -21.99 -35.22 12.75
CA ALA A 159 -21.17 -36.41 12.58
C ALA A 159 -21.12 -37.20 13.89
N GLU A 160 -21.59 -38.45 13.84
CA GLU A 160 -21.44 -39.43 14.93
C GLU A 160 -19.99 -39.98 15.01
N PRO A 161 -19.56 -40.59 16.13
CA PRO A 161 -18.16 -40.54 16.54
C PRO A 161 -17.25 -41.45 15.72
N ALA A 162 -16.36 -40.84 14.93
CA ALA A 162 -15.20 -41.53 14.36
C ALA A 162 -14.24 -41.98 15.47
N GLY A 163 -13.71 -43.19 15.33
CA GLY A 163 -12.97 -43.85 16.41
C GLY A 163 -11.63 -43.20 16.76
N ARG A 164 -11.30 -43.23 18.05
CA ARG A 164 -9.95 -42.93 18.58
C ARG A 164 -8.90 -43.84 17.94
N THR A 165 -8.21 -43.36 16.91
CA THR A 165 -7.00 -43.99 16.38
C THR A 165 -5.81 -43.08 16.61
N ALA A 166 -4.82 -43.57 17.36
CA ALA A 166 -3.53 -42.90 17.48
C ALA A 166 -2.89 -42.72 16.09
N TRP A 167 -2.37 -41.52 15.85
CA TRP A 167 -1.65 -41.16 14.63
C TRP A 167 -0.53 -42.17 14.33
N ARG A 168 -0.36 -42.50 13.04
CA ARG A 168 0.71 -43.39 12.56
C ARG A 168 1.72 -42.59 11.71
N PRO A 169 3.03 -42.75 11.94
CA PRO A 169 4.05 -42.02 11.21
C PRO A 169 4.32 -42.65 9.83
N ASP A 170 3.44 -42.38 8.86
CA ASP A 170 3.64 -42.75 7.43
C ASP A 170 3.08 -41.68 6.47
N SER A 171 3.02 -40.42 6.92
CA SER A 171 2.80 -39.22 6.10
C SER A 171 4.08 -38.38 6.13
N GLY A 172 4.98 -38.65 5.19
CA GLY A 172 6.39 -38.28 5.34
C GLY A 172 6.72 -36.82 5.04
N THR A 173 7.25 -36.13 6.07
CA THR A 173 8.50 -35.35 6.00
C THR A 173 9.00 -35.10 7.42
N MET A 174 9.92 -35.94 7.91
CA MET A 174 10.77 -35.63 9.06
C MET A 174 12.24 -35.93 8.69
N PRO A 175 13.20 -35.06 9.06
CA PRO A 175 14.61 -35.39 8.96
C PRO A 175 14.98 -36.49 9.99
N PRO A 176 15.98 -37.35 9.71
CA PRO A 176 16.23 -38.52 10.54
C PRO A 176 16.98 -38.17 11.82
N SER A 177 16.31 -38.29 12.97
CA SER A 177 16.99 -38.47 14.26
C SER A 177 16.17 -39.28 15.27
N ILE A 178 16.76 -40.41 15.66
CA ILE A 178 16.51 -41.19 16.87
C ILE A 178 15.16 -41.96 16.94
N ALA A 179 15.20 -43.22 16.51
CA ALA A 179 14.22 -44.24 16.91
C ALA A 179 14.70 -45.00 18.18
N PRO A 180 13.85 -45.21 19.20
CA PRO A 180 14.24 -45.92 20.43
C PRO A 180 14.31 -47.44 20.25
N LYS A 181 15.36 -48.08 20.77
CA LYS A 181 15.50 -49.54 20.82
C LYS A 181 14.47 -50.17 21.76
N ARG A 182 13.68 -51.13 21.27
CA ARG A 182 12.91 -52.07 22.12
C ARG A 182 13.69 -53.36 22.43
N PRO A 183 13.54 -53.94 23.63
CA PRO A 183 14.07 -55.27 23.95
C PRO A 183 13.17 -56.40 23.39
N ALA A 184 13.74 -57.59 23.21
CA ALA A 184 13.08 -58.75 22.60
C ALA A 184 12.47 -59.70 23.64
N GLY A 185 11.35 -60.37 23.31
CA GLY A 185 10.89 -61.56 24.05
C GLY A 185 9.44 -62.01 23.82
N ALA A 186 9.30 -63.27 23.38
CA ALA A 186 8.12 -64.17 23.48
C ALA A 186 6.93 -64.00 22.48
N PRO A 187 6.17 -65.09 22.17
CA PRO A 187 5.58 -65.26 20.83
C PRO A 187 4.05 -65.37 20.74
N SER A 188 3.56 -65.32 19.50
CA SER A 188 2.15 -65.41 19.04
C SER A 188 1.54 -66.83 19.08
N PRO A 189 0.20 -66.94 19.04
CA PRO A 189 -0.44 -67.98 18.21
C PRO A 189 -1.64 -67.51 17.35
N SER A 190 -1.57 -67.88 16.07
CA SER A 190 -2.64 -68.47 15.22
C SER A 190 -4.00 -67.79 14.98
N GLU A 191 -4.20 -67.34 13.73
CA GLU A 191 -5.21 -67.79 12.72
C GLU A 191 -6.49 -68.57 13.15
N PRO A 192 -7.65 -68.47 12.43
CA PRO A 192 -7.69 -68.53 10.94
C PRO A 192 -8.75 -67.68 10.19
N GLY A 193 -8.56 -67.56 8.87
CA GLY A 193 -9.55 -66.99 7.93
C GLY A 193 -10.48 -68.03 7.31
N LYS A 194 -11.28 -67.61 6.31
CA LYS A 194 -11.98 -68.49 5.35
C LYS A 194 -12.43 -67.72 4.10
N ASP A 195 -12.19 -68.31 2.93
CA ASP A 195 -12.66 -67.87 1.62
C ASP A 195 -14.18 -68.04 1.43
N VAL A 196 -14.75 -67.42 0.38
CA VAL A 196 -15.12 -68.13 -0.87
C VAL A 196 -15.62 -67.14 -1.94
N THR A 197 -15.31 -67.49 -3.19
CA THR A 197 -15.60 -66.84 -4.48
C THR A 197 -17.07 -66.87 -4.93
N GLU A 198 -17.50 -66.00 -5.85
CA GLU A 198 -17.63 -66.29 -7.31
C GLU A 198 -18.32 -65.12 -8.07
N ALA A 199 -18.23 -65.11 -9.40
CA ALA A 199 -18.59 -63.99 -10.28
C ALA A 199 -19.81 -64.27 -11.18
N ALA A 200 -20.47 -63.21 -11.70
CA ALA A 200 -21.11 -63.17 -13.03
C ALA A 200 -21.69 -61.78 -13.38
N ALA A 201 -21.79 -61.48 -14.67
CA ALA A 201 -22.52 -60.36 -15.30
C ALA A 201 -23.28 -60.90 -16.54
N PRO A 202 -23.90 -60.08 -17.41
CA PRO A 202 -24.99 -59.10 -17.25
C PRO A 202 -26.22 -59.41 -18.16
N ALA A 203 -27.32 -58.63 -18.13
CA ALA A 203 -28.40 -58.66 -19.17
C ALA A 203 -29.33 -57.40 -19.18
N GLU A 204 -30.10 -57.23 -20.27
CA GLU A 204 -30.84 -56.01 -20.72
C GLU A 204 -32.37 -56.02 -20.50
N ALA A 205 -33.02 -54.85 -20.70
CA ALA A 205 -34.32 -54.62 -21.41
C ALA A 205 -34.50 -53.08 -21.61
N ALA A 206 -34.63 -52.51 -22.82
CA ALA A 206 -35.79 -52.46 -23.76
C ALA A 206 -37.05 -51.71 -23.23
N ALA A 207 -37.90 -51.00 -24.00
CA ALA A 207 -37.84 -50.31 -25.31
C ALA A 207 -39.21 -49.61 -25.58
N GLU A 208 -39.28 -48.77 -26.63
CA GLU A 208 -40.47 -48.33 -27.42
C GLU A 208 -40.92 -46.85 -27.38
N ALA A 209 -41.54 -46.45 -28.50
CA ALA A 209 -41.95 -45.10 -28.88
C ALA A 209 -43.42 -45.08 -29.32
N ASN A 210 -44.07 -43.90 -29.33
CA ASN A 210 -45.00 -43.45 -30.38
C ASN A 210 -45.56 -42.04 -30.09
N ALA A 211 -45.79 -41.27 -31.15
CA ALA A 211 -46.63 -40.06 -31.18
C ALA A 211 -47.91 -40.41 -32.02
N PRO A 212 -48.78 -39.47 -32.46
CA PRO A 212 -49.00 -38.06 -32.09
C PRO A 212 -50.49 -37.71 -31.82
N TYR A 213 -50.80 -36.53 -31.26
CA TYR A 213 -52.03 -35.79 -31.64
C TYR A 213 -52.01 -34.30 -31.24
N SER A 214 -52.81 -33.49 -31.93
CA SER A 214 -53.12 -32.09 -31.64
C SER A 214 -54.53 -31.77 -32.16
N PRO A 215 -55.32 -30.91 -31.49
CA PRO A 215 -56.38 -30.19 -32.19
C PRO A 215 -56.50 -28.67 -31.88
N GLU A 216 -57.02 -28.01 -32.90
CA GLU A 216 -57.67 -26.69 -33.07
C GLU A 216 -58.54 -26.12 -31.90
N ARG A 217 -59.02 -24.85 -31.87
CA ARG A 217 -58.77 -23.55 -32.55
C ARG A 217 -59.86 -22.52 -32.18
N ALA A 218 -59.50 -21.26 -31.89
CA ALA A 218 -60.31 -20.02 -32.11
C ALA A 218 -59.53 -18.78 -31.57
N GLY A 219 -59.52 -17.58 -32.15
CA GLY A 219 -59.99 -17.14 -33.47
C GLY A 219 -60.72 -15.78 -33.48
N VAL A 220 -60.02 -14.66 -33.75
CA VAL A 220 -60.58 -13.37 -34.24
C VAL A 220 -59.53 -12.67 -35.13
N SER A 221 -59.97 -12.03 -36.23
CA SER A 221 -59.13 -11.31 -37.21
C SER A 221 -59.66 -9.89 -37.48
N VAL A 222 -58.81 -8.96 -37.93
CA VAL A 222 -59.17 -7.83 -38.81
C VAL A 222 -58.04 -7.59 -39.83
N GLU A 223 -58.39 -7.19 -41.05
CA GLU A 223 -57.54 -7.16 -42.27
C GLU A 223 -56.83 -5.81 -42.58
N PRO A 224 -55.88 -5.80 -43.55
CA PRO A 224 -55.15 -4.62 -44.02
C PRO A 224 -55.58 -4.10 -45.43
N VAL A 225 -55.05 -2.93 -45.84
CA VAL A 225 -55.03 -2.37 -47.22
C VAL A 225 -53.68 -1.64 -47.34
N GLY A 226 -52.79 -1.80 -48.34
CA GLY A 226 -52.94 -1.72 -49.81
C GLY A 226 -52.70 -0.26 -50.26
N ALA A 227 -51.83 0.10 -51.22
CA ALA A 227 -50.96 -0.63 -52.14
C ALA A 227 -49.74 0.22 -52.60
N ALA A 228 -48.86 -0.32 -53.45
CA ALA A 228 -47.54 0.24 -53.81
C ALA A 228 -47.50 1.12 -55.09
N SER A 229 -46.39 1.85 -55.30
CA SER A 229 -45.83 2.23 -56.62
C SER A 229 -44.34 2.64 -56.54
N LEU A 230 -43.54 2.17 -57.51
CA LEU A 230 -42.11 2.47 -57.76
C LEU A 230 -42.00 3.52 -58.93
N PRO A 231 -40.85 3.84 -59.60
CA PRO A 231 -39.43 3.48 -59.39
C PRO A 231 -38.37 4.63 -59.53
N THR A 232 -37.13 4.32 -59.10
CA THR A 232 -35.78 4.59 -59.72
C THR A 232 -35.40 5.96 -60.34
N THR A 233 -34.31 6.60 -59.85
CA THR A 233 -33.03 6.87 -60.59
C THR A 233 -32.02 7.75 -59.81
N ARG A 234 -30.71 7.44 -59.97
CA ARG A 234 -29.53 8.32 -59.76
C ARG A 234 -29.23 9.04 -61.11
N PRO A 235 -28.41 10.13 -61.23
CA PRO A 235 -27.04 10.21 -60.66
C PRO A 235 -26.54 11.64 -60.25
N GLU A 236 -25.22 11.77 -60.23
CA GLU A 236 -24.29 12.69 -59.56
C GLU A 236 -24.14 14.16 -60.06
N PHE A 237 -23.27 14.87 -59.32
CA PHE A 237 -22.26 15.88 -59.74
C PHE A 237 -22.53 17.41 -59.69
N ALA A 238 -21.63 18.05 -58.92
CA ALA A 238 -20.79 19.22 -59.27
C ALA A 238 -21.35 20.68 -59.35
N ALA A 239 -20.85 21.47 -58.38
CA ALA A 239 -20.01 22.68 -58.57
C ALA A 239 -20.56 24.04 -59.11
N LYS A 240 -20.19 25.08 -58.35
CA LYS A 240 -19.76 26.45 -58.74
C LYS A 240 -20.67 27.37 -59.59
N ALA A 241 -21.23 28.36 -58.88
CA ALA A 241 -20.84 29.79 -58.94
C ALA A 241 -21.10 30.71 -60.18
N GLN A 242 -21.73 31.87 -59.86
CA GLN A 242 -21.63 33.23 -60.44
C GLN A 242 -22.46 33.67 -61.68
N LYS A 243 -23.14 34.84 -61.49
CA LYS A 243 -23.37 35.99 -62.42
C LYS A 243 -24.17 35.72 -63.72
N ALA A 244 -25.15 36.53 -64.18
CA ALA A 244 -25.36 37.98 -64.12
C ALA A 244 -26.74 38.41 -64.71
N ALA A 245 -27.01 39.72 -64.65
CA ALA A 245 -27.76 40.55 -65.63
C ALA A 245 -29.31 40.53 -65.73
N LYS A 246 -29.89 41.64 -65.23
CA LYS A 246 -30.83 42.59 -65.90
C LYS A 246 -31.83 42.14 -67.00
N THR A 247 -33.07 42.58 -66.80
CA THR A 247 -33.91 43.44 -67.69
C THR A 247 -34.86 44.24 -66.77
N ASP A 248 -35.08 45.56 -66.81
CA ASP A 248 -35.38 46.58 -67.84
C ASP A 248 -36.88 46.74 -68.19
N ASN A 249 -37.49 47.79 -67.63
CA ASN A 249 -38.61 48.66 -68.10
C ASN A 249 -39.03 49.56 -66.90
N ALA A 250 -38.91 50.90 -66.83
CA ALA A 250 -39.01 51.98 -67.83
C ALA A 250 -40.46 52.14 -68.36
N VAL A 251 -41.09 53.33 -68.49
CA VAL A 251 -40.70 54.76 -68.45
C VAL A 251 -41.94 55.62 -68.10
N LYS A 252 -41.78 56.81 -67.47
CA LYS A 252 -42.28 58.16 -67.90
C LYS A 252 -42.79 59.05 -66.75
N ASN A 253 -42.66 60.38 -66.82
CA ASN A 253 -41.58 61.26 -67.33
C ASN A 253 -41.96 62.73 -67.06
N ALA A 254 -40.94 63.60 -67.03
CA ALA A 254 -40.93 65.04 -67.37
C ALA A 254 -40.34 65.92 -66.26
N GLY A 255 -39.23 66.58 -66.58
CA GLY A 255 -38.65 67.65 -65.78
C GLY A 255 -38.14 68.79 -66.67
N LYS A 256 -37.78 69.92 -66.06
CA LYS A 256 -36.97 71.04 -66.58
C LYS A 256 -36.91 72.12 -65.47
N ALA A 257 -35.99 73.08 -65.43
CA ALA A 257 -34.55 73.08 -65.71
C ALA A 257 -34.00 74.47 -65.29
N ALA A 258 -32.73 74.50 -64.87
CA ALA A 258 -31.78 75.63 -64.93
C ALA A 258 -32.22 77.08 -64.57
N GLY A 259 -31.60 77.61 -63.51
CA GLY A 259 -30.85 78.87 -63.55
C GLY A 259 -31.60 80.21 -63.52
N GLY A 260 -31.06 81.19 -62.78
CA GLY A 260 -31.55 82.58 -62.82
C GLY A 260 -31.08 83.43 -61.64
N GLN A 261 -30.30 84.47 -61.93
CA GLN A 261 -29.75 85.44 -60.98
C GLN A 261 -30.79 86.39 -60.37
N ALA A 262 -30.45 86.86 -59.17
CA ALA A 262 -30.46 88.25 -58.71
C ALA A 262 -31.76 89.10 -58.60
N ASP A 263 -31.74 89.82 -57.47
CA ASP A 263 -31.98 91.25 -57.30
C ASP A 263 -33.31 91.83 -56.76
N GLU A 264 -33.04 92.87 -55.94
CA GLU A 264 -33.85 93.99 -55.44
C GLU A 264 -34.96 93.83 -54.36
N LYS A 265 -34.70 94.62 -53.30
CA LYS A 265 -35.53 95.14 -52.19
C LYS A 265 -36.58 96.16 -52.74
N PRO A 266 -37.39 96.94 -51.94
CA PRO A 266 -37.34 97.15 -50.48
C PRO A 266 -38.67 97.34 -49.71
N SER A 267 -38.50 97.58 -48.39
CA SER A 267 -39.42 98.23 -47.44
C SER A 267 -40.49 97.31 -46.80
N SER A 268 -40.89 97.53 -45.54
CA SER A 268 -40.79 98.76 -44.73
C SER A 268 -40.29 98.56 -43.29
N ARG A 269 -39.87 99.65 -42.64
CA ARG A 269 -39.36 99.67 -41.26
C ARG A 269 -40.51 99.69 -40.24
N ARG A 270 -40.43 98.84 -39.19
CA ARG A 270 -40.44 99.33 -37.78
C ARG A 270 -40.08 98.24 -36.74
N ARG A 271 -39.43 98.71 -35.66
CA ARG A 271 -39.13 98.04 -34.37
C ARG A 271 -38.28 96.75 -34.39
N ARG A 272 -36.97 96.96 -34.27
CA ARG A 272 -36.03 96.06 -33.58
C ARG A 272 -36.41 95.93 -32.08
N LEU A 273 -35.72 95.00 -31.38
CA LEU A 273 -35.59 94.84 -29.91
C LEU A 273 -36.47 93.80 -29.17
N ILE A 274 -36.88 92.70 -29.81
CA ILE A 274 -37.29 91.46 -29.10
C ILE A 274 -36.57 90.18 -29.59
N PRO A 275 -36.40 89.89 -30.90
CA PRO A 275 -35.91 88.56 -31.32
C PRO A 275 -34.46 88.25 -30.93
N ALA A 276 -33.63 89.28 -30.67
CA ALA A 276 -32.28 89.07 -30.14
C ALA A 276 -32.28 88.54 -28.69
N ALA A 277 -33.27 88.94 -27.86
CA ALA A 277 -33.36 88.47 -26.47
C ALA A 277 -33.90 87.03 -26.40
N CYS A 278 -34.88 86.67 -27.24
CA CYS A 278 -35.39 85.30 -27.31
C CYS A 278 -34.39 84.33 -27.95
N ALA A 279 -33.66 84.74 -28.99
CA ALA A 279 -32.61 83.92 -29.59
C ALA A 279 -31.40 83.76 -28.64
N ALA A 280 -30.99 84.82 -27.93
CA ALA A 280 -29.98 84.71 -26.87
C ALA A 280 -30.45 83.81 -25.72
N GLY A 281 -31.72 83.95 -25.29
CA GLY A 281 -32.31 83.09 -24.27
C GLY A 281 -32.34 81.62 -24.68
N PHE A 282 -32.73 81.31 -25.92
CA PHE A 282 -32.73 79.92 -26.43
C PHE A 282 -31.31 79.37 -26.63
N ALA A 283 -30.35 80.20 -27.05
CA ALA A 283 -28.95 79.81 -27.13
C ALA A 283 -28.35 79.54 -25.72
N VAL A 284 -28.67 80.38 -24.73
CA VAL A 284 -28.30 80.14 -23.32
C VAL A 284 -28.97 78.88 -22.78
N LEU A 285 -30.22 78.60 -23.15
CA LEU A 285 -30.94 77.39 -22.73
C LEU A 285 -30.35 76.13 -23.39
N LEU A 286 -29.95 76.19 -24.66
CA LEU A 286 -29.22 75.09 -25.33
C LEU A 286 -27.80 74.90 -24.79
N LEU A 287 -27.09 75.98 -24.42
CA LEU A 287 -25.79 75.90 -23.76
C LEU A 287 -25.91 75.35 -22.34
N ALA A 288 -26.94 75.73 -21.59
CA ALA A 288 -27.27 75.17 -20.28
C ALA A 288 -27.67 73.69 -20.42
N TRP A 289 -28.47 73.34 -21.43
CA TRP A 289 -28.88 71.96 -21.70
C TRP A 289 -27.72 71.07 -22.12
N GLY A 290 -26.85 71.56 -23.00
CA GLY A 290 -25.58 70.92 -23.33
C GLY A 290 -24.63 70.82 -22.14
N GLY A 291 -24.62 71.83 -21.27
CA GLY A 291 -23.89 71.86 -20.00
C GLY A 291 -24.40 70.82 -19.00
N ILE A 292 -25.73 70.64 -18.87
CA ILE A 292 -26.34 69.59 -18.03
C ILE A 292 -26.05 68.20 -18.64
N ALA A 293 -26.23 68.05 -19.96
CA ALA A 293 -25.88 66.81 -20.67
C ALA A 293 -24.41 66.42 -20.44
N TRP A 294 -23.48 67.38 -20.56
CA TRP A 294 -22.06 67.20 -20.26
C TRP A 294 -21.80 66.92 -18.76
N TRP A 295 -22.46 67.63 -17.85
CA TRP A 295 -22.31 67.43 -16.40
C TRP A 295 -22.72 66.02 -15.96
N THR A 296 -23.80 65.47 -16.52
CA THR A 296 -24.21 64.06 -16.29
C THR A 296 -23.27 63.01 -16.92
N THR A 297 -22.24 63.41 -17.66
CA THR A 297 -21.15 62.49 -18.05
C THR A 297 -20.06 62.37 -16.98
N GLN A 298 -19.98 63.33 -16.05
CA GLN A 298 -18.95 63.39 -15.00
C GLN A 298 -19.49 63.17 -13.58
N HIS A 299 -20.81 63.26 -13.37
CA HIS A 299 -21.45 63.09 -12.06
C HIS A 299 -22.60 62.10 -12.14
N ILE A 300 -22.65 61.18 -11.16
CA ILE A 300 -23.74 60.21 -11.01
C ILE A 300 -24.68 60.72 -9.91
N ALA A 301 -25.96 60.89 -10.23
CA ALA A 301 -26.92 61.47 -9.28
C ALA A 301 -27.21 60.55 -8.10
N SER A 302 -27.61 61.16 -6.99
CA SER A 302 -28.05 60.47 -5.78
C SER A 302 -29.25 59.55 -6.04
N GLY A 303 -29.28 58.38 -5.41
CA GLY A 303 -30.30 57.36 -5.63
C GLY A 303 -30.04 56.47 -6.85
N THR A 304 -28.81 56.42 -7.37
CA THR A 304 -28.44 55.57 -8.51
C THR A 304 -27.76 54.29 -8.04
N SER A 305 -28.26 53.12 -8.47
CA SER A 305 -27.71 51.82 -8.09
C SER A 305 -27.65 50.83 -9.26
N VAL A 306 -26.58 50.05 -9.36
CA VAL A 306 -26.39 49.02 -10.39
C VAL A 306 -26.46 47.62 -9.78
N SER A 307 -27.47 46.81 -10.15
CA SER A 307 -27.75 45.48 -9.54
C SER A 307 -27.67 45.46 -8.00
N GLY A 308 -28.18 46.52 -7.37
CA GLY A 308 -28.20 46.69 -5.90
C GLY A 308 -26.91 47.27 -5.29
N VAL A 309 -25.86 47.51 -6.07
CA VAL A 309 -24.67 48.29 -5.65
C VAL A 309 -25.00 49.76 -5.70
N ASP A 310 -24.89 50.50 -4.59
CA ASP A 310 -25.08 51.95 -4.58
C ASP A 310 -23.83 52.65 -5.14
N ILE A 311 -24.05 53.57 -6.08
CA ILE A 311 -23.01 54.39 -6.74
C ILE A 311 -23.36 55.89 -6.70
N SER A 312 -24.32 56.26 -5.85
CA SER A 312 -24.80 57.62 -5.64
C SER A 312 -23.66 58.61 -5.33
N GLY A 313 -23.52 59.65 -6.13
CA GLY A 313 -22.53 60.72 -5.90
C GLY A 313 -21.08 60.34 -6.18
N LEU A 314 -20.79 59.10 -6.59
CA LEU A 314 -19.44 58.68 -6.99
C LEU A 314 -19.04 59.28 -8.34
N SER A 315 -17.74 59.48 -8.56
CA SER A 315 -17.23 59.72 -9.91
C SER A 315 -17.41 58.48 -10.79
N PRO A 316 -17.43 58.64 -12.13
CA PRO A 316 -17.48 57.50 -13.05
C PRO A 316 -16.32 56.50 -12.86
N LYS A 317 -15.19 56.90 -12.26
CA LYS A 317 -14.09 55.97 -11.96
C LYS A 317 -14.41 55.15 -10.72
N GLU A 318 -14.72 55.79 -9.60
CA GLU A 318 -15.05 55.12 -8.34
C GLU A 318 -16.29 54.21 -8.48
N ALA A 319 -17.26 54.61 -9.30
CA ALA A 319 -18.42 53.77 -9.62
C ALA A 319 -18.04 52.49 -10.38
N ARG A 320 -17.07 52.53 -11.30
CA ARG A 320 -16.56 51.30 -11.95
C ARG A 320 -15.87 50.41 -10.95
N ASP A 321 -14.97 50.98 -10.14
CA ASP A 321 -14.19 50.23 -9.15
C ASP A 321 -15.13 49.57 -8.13
N ARG A 322 -16.20 50.28 -7.71
CA ARG A 322 -17.21 49.76 -6.78
C ARG A 322 -18.10 48.66 -7.40
N ILE A 323 -18.57 48.84 -8.64
CA ILE A 323 -19.34 47.82 -9.37
C ILE A 323 -18.47 46.59 -9.64
N GLY A 324 -17.24 46.79 -10.11
CA GLY A 324 -16.28 45.73 -10.38
C GLY A 324 -16.01 44.88 -9.15
N LYS A 325 -15.82 45.53 -7.99
CA LYS A 325 -15.68 44.83 -6.71
C LYS A 325 -16.97 44.14 -6.27
N GLU A 326 -18.06 44.87 -6.00
CA GLU A 326 -19.25 44.25 -5.40
C GLU A 326 -19.98 43.23 -6.31
N VAL A 327 -19.97 43.43 -7.64
CA VAL A 327 -20.55 42.46 -8.56
C VAL A 327 -19.55 41.33 -8.84
N GLY A 328 -18.24 41.62 -8.86
CA GLY A 328 -17.19 40.60 -8.94
C GLY A 328 -17.20 39.64 -7.76
N ASP A 329 -17.30 40.16 -6.53
CA ASP A 329 -17.40 39.38 -5.28
C ASP A 329 -18.63 38.45 -5.30
N ARG A 330 -19.75 38.87 -5.91
CA ARG A 330 -20.95 38.03 -6.11
C ARG A 330 -20.77 37.00 -7.23
N LEU A 331 -20.04 37.32 -8.29
CA LEU A 331 -19.69 36.39 -9.37
C LEU A 331 -18.59 35.38 -8.95
N ALA A 332 -17.90 35.62 -7.83
CA ALA A 332 -16.97 34.68 -7.22
C ALA A 332 -17.64 33.63 -6.31
N GLN A 333 -18.96 33.75 -6.04
CA GLN A 333 -19.70 32.76 -5.27
C GLN A 333 -20.13 31.58 -6.15
N PRO A 334 -20.06 30.33 -5.67
CA PRO A 334 -20.58 29.17 -6.39
C PRO A 334 -22.09 29.30 -6.66
N VAL A 335 -22.51 28.82 -7.83
CA VAL A 335 -23.91 28.74 -8.26
C VAL A 335 -24.21 27.29 -8.63
N THR A 336 -25.28 26.73 -8.08
CA THR A 336 -25.72 25.37 -8.38
C THR A 336 -26.44 25.33 -9.74
N LEU A 337 -25.88 24.60 -10.69
CA LEU A 337 -26.56 24.21 -11.91
C LEU A 337 -27.41 22.98 -11.63
N THR A 338 -28.61 22.88 -12.22
CA THR A 338 -29.49 21.71 -12.06
C THR A 338 -30.05 21.21 -13.39
N VAL A 339 -30.12 19.88 -13.54
CA VAL A 339 -30.65 19.16 -14.71
C VAL A 339 -31.37 17.92 -14.19
N GLY A 340 -32.69 17.82 -14.36
CA GLY A 340 -33.48 16.73 -13.77
C GLY A 340 -33.27 16.61 -12.25
N GLN A 341 -32.56 15.58 -11.80
CA GLN A 341 -32.14 15.40 -10.39
C GLN A 341 -30.64 15.70 -10.15
N GLY A 342 -29.86 15.88 -11.21
CA GLY A 342 -28.43 16.15 -11.13
C GLY A 342 -28.15 17.61 -10.78
N HIS A 343 -27.07 17.82 -10.04
CA HIS A 343 -26.65 19.15 -9.61
C HIS A 343 -25.11 19.24 -9.59
N SER A 344 -24.57 20.40 -9.93
CA SER A 344 -23.12 20.65 -9.92
C SER A 344 -22.84 22.13 -9.69
N GLU A 345 -21.75 22.47 -9.02
CA GLU A 345 -21.40 23.85 -8.71
C GLU A 345 -20.50 24.47 -9.79
N LEU A 346 -20.93 25.63 -10.28
CA LEU A 346 -20.19 26.47 -11.22
C LEU A 346 -19.84 27.78 -10.52
N VAL A 347 -18.56 28.16 -10.46
CA VAL A 347 -18.14 29.50 -10.01
C VAL A 347 -18.10 30.41 -11.24
N PRO A 348 -18.97 31.44 -11.34
CA PRO A 348 -19.09 32.24 -12.57
C PRO A 348 -17.79 32.94 -12.98
N SER A 349 -17.06 33.52 -12.03
CA SER A 349 -15.83 34.29 -12.28
C SER A 349 -14.69 33.46 -12.89
N SER A 350 -14.54 32.20 -12.50
CA SER A 350 -13.57 31.27 -13.12
C SER A 350 -14.09 30.62 -14.41
N SER A 351 -15.40 30.69 -14.64
CA SER A 351 -16.08 30.09 -15.80
C SER A 351 -16.35 31.11 -16.94
N GLY A 352 -15.54 32.17 -17.02
CA GLY A 352 -15.63 33.19 -18.07
C GLY A 352 -16.72 34.24 -17.90
N VAL A 353 -17.42 34.29 -16.77
CA VAL A 353 -18.48 35.28 -16.50
C VAL A 353 -17.91 36.45 -15.70
N SER A 354 -17.94 37.65 -16.29
CA SER A 354 -17.34 38.86 -15.72
C SER A 354 -18.29 40.06 -15.81
N VAL A 355 -18.12 41.04 -14.92
CA VAL A 355 -18.87 42.31 -14.99
C VAL A 355 -18.15 43.31 -15.89
N ASP A 356 -18.84 43.80 -16.92
CA ASP A 356 -18.39 44.92 -17.75
C ASP A 356 -18.78 46.22 -17.03
N ALA A 357 -17.96 46.60 -16.05
CA ALA A 357 -18.16 47.81 -15.24
C ALA A 357 -18.11 49.08 -16.11
N ASP A 358 -17.31 49.09 -17.18
CA ASP A 358 -17.24 50.19 -18.15
C ASP A 358 -18.54 50.35 -18.93
N ALA A 359 -19.09 49.30 -19.52
CA ALA A 359 -20.38 49.34 -20.22
C ALA A 359 -21.53 49.67 -19.27
N SER A 360 -21.47 49.17 -18.02
CA SER A 360 -22.44 49.47 -16.96
C SER A 360 -22.47 50.97 -16.63
N VAL A 361 -21.32 51.56 -16.32
CA VAL A 361 -21.21 53.01 -16.02
C VAL A 361 -21.47 53.85 -17.28
N LYS A 362 -21.07 53.40 -18.48
CA LYS A 362 -21.31 54.10 -19.75
C LYS A 362 -22.79 54.15 -20.14
N ARG A 363 -23.64 53.21 -19.72
CA ARG A 363 -25.11 53.35 -19.85
C ARG A 363 -25.63 54.55 -19.06
N LEU A 364 -25.09 54.78 -17.87
CA LEU A 364 -25.48 55.85 -16.95
C LEU A 364 -24.85 57.21 -17.28
N THR A 365 -23.63 57.24 -17.82
CA THR A 365 -22.84 58.47 -18.05
C THR A 365 -22.62 58.81 -19.53
N GLY A 366 -22.93 57.91 -20.47
CA GLY A 366 -22.72 58.14 -21.90
C GLY A 366 -23.53 59.33 -22.42
N PHE A 367 -22.90 60.22 -23.20
CA PHE A 367 -23.51 61.48 -23.64
C PHE A 367 -24.87 61.29 -24.32
N THR A 368 -25.89 62.04 -23.88
CA THR A 368 -27.25 61.99 -24.43
C THR A 368 -27.89 63.38 -24.36
N LEU A 369 -28.68 63.74 -25.37
CA LEU A 369 -29.43 64.98 -25.44
C LEU A 369 -30.95 64.77 -25.26
N ASN A 370 -31.38 63.54 -25.00
CA ASN A 370 -32.80 63.20 -24.82
C ASN A 370 -33.29 63.71 -23.43
N PRO A 371 -34.37 64.51 -23.37
CA PRO A 371 -34.85 65.09 -22.12
C PRO A 371 -35.38 64.09 -21.10
N LEU A 372 -35.92 62.95 -21.54
CA LEU A 372 -36.42 61.93 -20.62
C LEU A 372 -35.25 61.21 -19.94
N THR A 373 -34.23 60.81 -20.70
CA THR A 373 -33.04 60.14 -20.13
C THR A 373 -32.25 61.08 -19.23
N LEU A 374 -32.13 62.37 -19.61
CA LEU A 374 -31.46 63.37 -18.77
C LEU A 374 -32.23 63.65 -17.48
N GLY A 375 -33.56 63.77 -17.54
CA GLY A 375 -34.42 63.89 -16.37
C GLY A 375 -34.31 62.70 -15.41
N HIS A 376 -34.34 61.47 -15.95
CA HIS A 376 -34.16 60.26 -15.13
C HIS A 376 -32.75 60.13 -14.53
N ARG A 377 -31.71 60.51 -15.27
CA ARG A 377 -30.32 60.54 -14.73
C ARG A 377 -30.17 61.52 -13.57
N LEU A 378 -30.94 62.61 -13.55
CA LEU A 378 -30.94 63.58 -12.46
C LEU A 378 -31.80 63.13 -11.26
N SER A 379 -32.78 62.23 -11.45
CA SER A 379 -33.63 61.71 -10.38
C SER A 379 -33.10 60.44 -9.68
N GLY A 380 -31.97 59.90 -10.15
CA GLY A 380 -31.48 58.57 -9.80
C GLY A 380 -32.19 57.46 -10.57
N GLN A 381 -31.49 56.36 -10.84
CA GLN A 381 -32.02 55.18 -11.55
C GLN A 381 -31.52 53.87 -10.94
N ARG A 382 -32.33 52.81 -11.07
CA ARG A 382 -31.89 51.43 -10.82
C ARG A 382 -31.76 50.70 -12.15
N THR A 383 -30.60 50.11 -12.43
CA THR A 383 -30.30 49.40 -13.67
C THR A 383 -29.48 48.15 -13.40
N ASP A 384 -29.53 47.15 -14.27
CA ASP A 384 -28.68 45.97 -14.12
C ASP A 384 -27.26 46.18 -14.65
N ALA A 385 -26.30 45.52 -14.01
CA ALA A 385 -24.93 45.43 -14.49
C ALA A 385 -24.89 44.72 -15.85
N VAL A 386 -24.03 45.22 -16.74
CA VAL A 386 -23.73 44.54 -18.00
C VAL A 386 -22.77 43.39 -17.68
N ILE A 387 -23.22 42.16 -17.89
CA ILE A 387 -22.39 40.97 -17.72
C ILE A 387 -21.83 40.54 -19.09
N ARG A 388 -20.54 40.27 -19.12
CA ARG A 388 -19.81 39.71 -20.25
C ARG A 388 -19.56 38.23 -19.96
N VAL A 389 -20.04 37.38 -20.86
CA VAL A 389 -19.81 35.93 -20.82
C VAL A 389 -18.81 35.60 -21.93
N ASP A 390 -17.68 34.98 -21.57
CA ASP A 390 -16.82 34.31 -22.53
C ASP A 390 -17.42 32.93 -22.86
N ALA A 391 -17.89 32.80 -24.10
CA ALA A 391 -18.60 31.59 -24.53
C ALA A 391 -17.67 30.36 -24.66
N ALA A 392 -16.36 30.54 -24.83
CA ALA A 392 -15.42 29.42 -24.94
C ALA A 392 -15.04 28.90 -23.54
N THR A 393 -14.72 29.80 -22.61
CA THR A 393 -14.42 29.42 -21.22
C THR A 393 -15.64 28.82 -20.53
N LEU A 394 -16.83 29.41 -20.71
CA LEU A 394 -18.06 28.86 -20.13
C LEU A 394 -18.41 27.50 -20.73
N ARG A 395 -18.15 27.28 -22.03
CA ARG A 395 -18.37 25.96 -22.66
C ARG A 395 -17.53 24.87 -21.99
N GLY A 396 -16.22 25.06 -21.86
CA GLY A 396 -15.34 24.09 -21.20
C GLY A 396 -15.79 23.80 -19.76
N ALA A 397 -16.09 24.84 -18.99
CA ALA A 397 -16.56 24.68 -17.61
C ALA A 397 -17.91 23.94 -17.49
N LEU A 398 -18.77 23.99 -18.51
CA LEU A 398 -19.99 23.19 -18.60
C LEU A 398 -19.71 21.75 -19.07
N GLU A 399 -18.82 21.56 -20.05
CA GLU A 399 -18.41 20.25 -20.56
C GLU A 399 -17.76 19.38 -19.46
N ASP A 400 -16.87 19.95 -18.64
CA ASP A 400 -16.25 19.31 -17.47
C ASP A 400 -17.28 18.74 -16.47
N ARG A 401 -18.51 19.28 -16.47
CA ARG A 401 -19.55 18.95 -15.50
C ARG A 401 -20.65 18.04 -16.06
N VAL A 402 -20.64 17.72 -17.36
CA VAL A 402 -21.64 16.86 -18.01
C VAL A 402 -21.79 15.53 -17.28
N SER A 403 -20.68 14.86 -16.95
CA SER A 403 -20.67 13.58 -16.22
C SER A 403 -21.27 13.69 -14.81
N SER A 404 -21.03 14.81 -14.10
CA SER A 404 -21.55 15.05 -12.74
C SER A 404 -23.05 15.38 -12.71
N MET A 405 -23.61 15.82 -13.84
CA MET A 405 -25.03 16.15 -13.98
C MET A 405 -25.81 15.14 -14.83
N ALA A 406 -25.20 14.02 -15.21
CA ALA A 406 -25.87 12.90 -15.88
C ALA A 406 -26.63 12.05 -14.85
N ASN A 407 -27.90 11.72 -15.13
CA ASN A 407 -28.76 10.93 -14.25
C ASN A 407 -29.45 9.82 -15.03
N GLY A 408 -29.51 8.61 -14.45
CA GLY A 408 -30.21 7.48 -15.05
C GLY A 408 -29.52 6.88 -16.28
N ALA A 409 -28.32 7.35 -16.65
CA ALA A 409 -27.49 6.70 -17.66
C ALA A 409 -26.89 5.42 -17.06
N VAL A 410 -26.99 4.30 -17.78
CA VAL A 410 -26.47 3.00 -17.37
C VAL A 410 -25.58 2.48 -18.49
N SER A 411 -24.31 2.20 -18.18
CA SER A 411 -23.35 1.63 -19.13
C SER A 411 -23.71 0.22 -19.55
N ALA A 412 -23.43 -0.13 -20.81
CA ALA A 412 -23.45 -1.52 -21.23
C ALA A 412 -22.43 -2.33 -20.42
N THR A 413 -22.79 -3.55 -20.04
CA THR A 413 -21.90 -4.48 -19.34
C THR A 413 -21.70 -5.74 -20.16
N VAL A 414 -20.52 -6.35 -20.04
CA VAL A 414 -20.17 -7.58 -20.75
C VAL A 414 -19.71 -8.63 -19.74
N THR A 415 -20.31 -9.81 -19.79
CA THR A 415 -19.98 -10.96 -18.93
C THR A 415 -19.74 -12.20 -19.79
N LEU A 416 -19.20 -13.27 -19.19
CA LEU A 416 -18.97 -14.56 -19.84
C LEU A 416 -19.86 -15.63 -19.21
N GLU A 417 -20.74 -16.23 -20.00
CA GLU A 417 -21.48 -17.46 -19.66
C GLU A 417 -20.71 -18.65 -20.27
N GLY A 418 -19.77 -19.22 -19.50
CA GLY A 418 -18.78 -20.13 -20.07
C GLY A 418 -17.98 -19.42 -21.16
N THR A 419 -17.93 -19.98 -22.38
CA THR A 419 -17.21 -19.37 -23.51
C THR A 419 -18.02 -18.32 -24.29
N LYS A 420 -19.23 -18.00 -23.86
CA LYS A 420 -20.14 -17.11 -24.59
C LYS A 420 -20.20 -15.72 -23.94
N PRO A 421 -19.78 -14.64 -24.63
CA PRO A 421 -20.04 -13.28 -24.17
C PRO A 421 -21.54 -12.96 -24.15
N VAL A 422 -21.98 -12.35 -23.05
CA VAL A 422 -23.34 -11.85 -22.85
C VAL A 422 -23.28 -10.37 -22.52
N THR A 423 -24.05 -9.56 -23.23
CA THR A 423 -24.05 -8.11 -23.09
C THR A 423 -25.37 -7.63 -22.50
N THR A 424 -25.33 -6.86 -21.42
CA THR A 424 -26.49 -6.10 -20.94
C THR A 424 -26.51 -4.75 -21.66
N PRO A 425 -27.59 -4.37 -22.37
CA PRO A 425 -27.62 -3.12 -23.11
C PRO A 425 -27.49 -1.87 -22.23
N ALA A 426 -26.89 -0.83 -22.80
CA ALA A 426 -26.79 0.49 -22.21
C ALA A 426 -28.17 1.19 -22.19
N SER A 427 -28.32 2.16 -21.28
CA SER A 427 -29.49 3.03 -21.23
C SER A 427 -29.05 4.50 -21.17
N ASN A 428 -29.62 5.32 -22.05
CA ASN A 428 -29.38 6.76 -22.04
C ASN A 428 -30.11 7.43 -20.87
N GLY A 429 -29.42 8.35 -20.21
CA GLY A 429 -29.97 9.15 -19.12
C GLY A 429 -30.39 10.56 -19.55
N VAL A 430 -30.74 11.38 -18.56
CA VAL A 430 -30.94 12.82 -18.71
C VAL A 430 -29.65 13.54 -18.28
N GLY A 431 -29.15 14.44 -19.11
CA GLY A 431 -27.89 15.16 -18.89
C GLY A 431 -27.94 16.60 -19.39
N LEU A 432 -26.83 17.32 -19.28
CA LEU A 432 -26.74 18.73 -19.67
C LEU A 432 -26.71 18.89 -21.21
N ASP A 433 -27.64 19.64 -21.80
CA ASP A 433 -27.44 20.18 -23.15
C ASP A 433 -26.54 21.43 -23.07
N VAL A 434 -25.25 21.25 -23.36
CA VAL A 434 -24.23 22.32 -23.33
C VAL A 434 -24.57 23.46 -24.30
N ASP A 435 -25.07 23.16 -25.51
CA ASP A 435 -25.34 24.17 -26.54
C ASP A 435 -26.59 24.99 -26.25
N ALA A 436 -27.63 24.38 -25.68
CA ALA A 436 -28.81 25.08 -25.19
C ALA A 436 -28.49 25.88 -23.91
N SER A 437 -27.71 25.30 -22.99
CA SER A 437 -27.24 25.97 -21.76
C SER A 437 -26.43 27.22 -22.08
N LEU A 438 -25.49 27.12 -23.03
CA LEU A 438 -24.64 28.23 -23.46
C LEU A 438 -25.48 29.36 -24.08
N LYS A 439 -26.50 29.03 -24.89
CA LYS A 439 -27.46 30.02 -25.44
C LYS A 439 -28.27 30.71 -24.34
N GLN A 440 -28.74 29.95 -23.35
CA GLN A 440 -29.49 30.49 -22.20
C GLN A 440 -28.63 31.46 -21.38
N LEU A 441 -27.40 31.05 -21.01
CA LEU A 441 -26.51 31.82 -20.14
C LEU A 441 -25.86 33.03 -20.84
N THR A 442 -25.52 32.91 -22.13
CA THR A 442 -24.97 34.03 -22.92
C THR A 442 -26.03 35.09 -23.25
N GLY A 443 -27.31 34.69 -23.36
CA GLY A 443 -28.41 35.63 -23.64
C GLY A 443 -28.75 36.56 -22.47
N SER A 444 -28.74 36.04 -21.24
CA SER A 444 -28.91 36.85 -20.02
C SER A 444 -28.43 36.07 -18.79
N TRP A 445 -27.32 36.51 -18.19
CA TRP A 445 -26.83 35.90 -16.95
C TRP A 445 -27.73 36.27 -15.76
N PRO A 446 -28.32 35.31 -15.03
CA PRO A 446 -29.26 35.59 -13.94
C PRO A 446 -28.52 35.96 -12.64
N LEU A 447 -28.02 37.19 -12.56
CA LEU A 447 -27.33 37.72 -11.38
C LEU A 447 -28.15 37.50 -10.08
N GLY A 448 -27.47 37.01 -9.04
CA GLY A 448 -28.06 36.82 -7.71
C GLY A 448 -28.90 35.55 -7.54
N LYS A 449 -29.04 34.69 -8.56
CA LYS A 449 -29.59 33.35 -8.38
C LYS A 449 -28.52 32.38 -7.87
N GLN A 450 -28.81 31.69 -6.77
CA GLN A 450 -27.99 30.59 -6.24
C GLN A 450 -28.20 29.27 -7.01
N THR A 451 -29.33 29.13 -7.69
CA THR A 451 -29.66 27.93 -8.49
C THR A 451 -30.14 28.32 -9.88
N ILE A 452 -29.61 27.67 -10.91
CA ILE A 452 -30.02 27.86 -12.30
C ILE A 452 -30.36 26.50 -12.93
N ALA A 453 -31.63 26.32 -13.29
CA ALA A 453 -32.06 25.17 -14.09
C ALA A 453 -31.50 25.30 -15.52
N MET A 454 -30.78 24.28 -15.97
CA MET A 454 -30.22 24.15 -17.30
C MET A 454 -31.15 23.33 -18.21
N PRO A 455 -31.12 23.54 -19.53
CA PRO A 455 -31.85 22.70 -20.48
C PRO A 455 -31.42 21.22 -20.40
N GLU A 456 -32.41 20.34 -20.38
CA GLU A 456 -32.23 18.89 -20.42
C GLU A 456 -31.83 18.43 -21.83
N GLY A 457 -30.75 17.66 -21.89
CA GLY A 457 -30.31 16.89 -23.05
C GLY A 457 -30.15 15.41 -22.70
N THR A 458 -29.60 14.64 -23.62
CA THR A 458 -29.38 13.19 -23.44
C THR A 458 -28.01 12.93 -22.83
N ALA A 459 -27.96 12.27 -21.67
CA ALA A 459 -26.71 11.71 -21.15
C ALA A 459 -26.43 10.38 -21.84
N ILE A 460 -25.38 10.33 -22.65
CA ILE A 460 -24.85 9.09 -23.21
C ILE A 460 -24.05 8.39 -22.08
N PRO A 461 -24.25 7.08 -21.83
CA PRO A 461 -23.50 6.34 -20.83
C PRO A 461 -22.03 6.18 -21.23
N ALA A 462 -21.16 5.90 -20.25
CA ALA A 462 -19.71 5.84 -20.47
C ALA A 462 -19.27 4.67 -21.37
N ILE A 463 -20.07 3.60 -21.47
CA ILE A 463 -19.86 2.48 -22.39
C ILE A 463 -21.16 2.26 -23.15
N THR A 464 -21.13 2.39 -24.48
CA THR A 464 -22.31 2.19 -25.35
C THR A 464 -22.46 0.73 -25.83
N ASP A 465 -23.62 0.42 -26.42
CA ASP A 465 -23.87 -0.89 -27.05
C ASP A 465 -22.92 -1.17 -28.22
N GLU A 466 -22.55 -0.15 -28.99
CA GLU A 466 -21.56 -0.25 -30.07
C GLU A 466 -20.16 -0.57 -29.54
N GLU A 467 -19.78 0.02 -28.41
CA GLU A 467 -18.48 -0.22 -27.76
C GLU A 467 -18.43 -1.61 -27.12
N ALA A 468 -19.50 -2.04 -26.45
CA ALA A 468 -19.67 -3.40 -25.96
C ALA A 468 -19.62 -4.43 -27.10
N THR A 469 -20.31 -4.17 -28.21
CA THR A 469 -20.27 -5.03 -29.40
C THR A 469 -18.87 -5.08 -30.01
N LYS A 470 -18.19 -3.95 -30.13
CA LYS A 470 -16.81 -3.85 -30.64
C LYS A 470 -15.81 -4.60 -29.76
N PHE A 471 -15.97 -4.56 -28.44
CA PHE A 471 -15.16 -5.33 -27.49
C PHE A 471 -15.43 -6.84 -27.59
N VAL A 472 -16.70 -7.24 -27.69
CA VAL A 472 -17.08 -8.65 -27.90
C VAL A 472 -16.52 -9.18 -29.21
N ASP A 473 -16.65 -8.43 -30.31
CA ASP A 473 -16.26 -8.88 -31.65
C ASP A 473 -14.76 -8.76 -31.92
N GLY A 474 -14.10 -7.73 -31.37
CA GLY A 474 -12.67 -7.46 -31.57
C GLY A 474 -11.76 -8.12 -30.54
N THR A 475 -12.25 -8.44 -29.35
CA THR A 475 -11.44 -9.00 -28.25
C THR A 475 -11.93 -10.38 -27.83
N LEU A 476 -13.16 -10.51 -27.33
CA LEU A 476 -13.59 -11.77 -26.70
C LEU A 476 -13.81 -12.92 -27.70
N LYS A 477 -14.47 -12.67 -28.84
CA LYS A 477 -14.72 -13.71 -29.86
C LYS A 477 -13.42 -14.27 -30.48
N PRO A 478 -12.42 -13.45 -30.89
CA PRO A 478 -11.12 -13.96 -31.34
C PRO A 478 -10.38 -14.73 -30.24
N LEU A 479 -10.35 -14.19 -29.02
CA LEU A 479 -9.66 -14.78 -27.87
C LEU A 479 -10.22 -16.18 -27.53
N LEU A 480 -11.54 -16.34 -27.55
CA LEU A 480 -12.24 -17.60 -27.24
C LEU A 480 -12.50 -18.50 -28.46
N SER A 481 -12.02 -18.12 -29.65
CA SER A 481 -12.24 -18.90 -30.89
C SER A 481 -11.55 -20.28 -30.89
N SER A 482 -10.44 -20.40 -30.18
CA SER A 482 -9.56 -21.56 -30.16
C SER A 482 -8.64 -21.49 -28.94
N GLY A 483 -7.98 -22.60 -28.61
CA GLY A 483 -7.08 -22.65 -27.46
C GLY A 483 -5.86 -21.72 -27.58
N LEU A 484 -5.16 -21.57 -26.47
CA LEU A 484 -3.86 -20.89 -26.36
C LEU A 484 -2.85 -21.85 -25.75
N THR A 485 -1.59 -21.72 -26.13
CA THR A 485 -0.50 -22.54 -25.59
C THR A 485 0.54 -21.65 -24.94
N VAL A 486 0.95 -21.98 -23.72
CA VAL A 486 2.12 -21.38 -23.06
C VAL A 486 3.27 -22.36 -23.17
N ASP A 487 4.35 -21.97 -23.85
CA ASP A 487 5.55 -22.78 -24.06
C ASP A 487 6.59 -22.49 -22.97
N GLY A 488 6.89 -23.49 -22.14
CA GLY A 488 7.92 -23.46 -21.09
C GLY A 488 9.27 -24.03 -21.56
N ALA A 489 9.46 -24.30 -22.86
CA ALA A 489 10.73 -24.78 -23.37
C ALA A 489 11.88 -23.82 -23.01
N GLY A 490 12.88 -24.33 -22.26
CA GLY A 490 14.04 -23.57 -21.82
C GLY A 490 13.90 -22.88 -20.46
N THR A 491 12.76 -22.97 -19.77
CA THR A 491 12.59 -22.38 -18.41
C THR A 491 12.89 -23.34 -17.27
N THR A 492 13.11 -24.64 -17.54
CA THR A 492 13.34 -25.66 -16.51
C THR A 492 14.71 -25.50 -15.82
N PRO A 493 14.78 -25.46 -14.48
CA PRO A 493 16.06 -25.41 -13.76
C PRO A 493 16.98 -26.61 -14.06
N PRO A 494 18.32 -26.43 -14.07
CA PRO A 494 19.26 -27.53 -14.27
C PRO A 494 19.08 -28.64 -13.23
N GLY A 495 18.74 -29.84 -13.68
CA GLY A 495 18.58 -31.03 -12.83
C GLY A 495 17.15 -31.53 -12.65
N GLN A 496 16.12 -30.80 -13.12
CA GLN A 496 14.75 -31.33 -13.22
C GLN A 496 14.45 -31.87 -14.62
N THR A 497 14.07 -33.15 -14.69
CA THR A 497 13.58 -33.82 -15.90
C THR A 497 12.25 -34.52 -15.58
N GLY A 498 11.14 -34.05 -16.15
CA GLY A 498 9.84 -34.70 -15.98
C GLY A 498 8.58 -33.86 -16.25
N GLY A 499 8.68 -32.54 -16.38
CA GLY A 499 7.54 -31.67 -16.69
C GLY A 499 7.10 -31.73 -18.16
N ALA A 500 5.83 -31.38 -18.43
CA ALA A 500 5.38 -31.11 -19.80
C ALA A 500 5.95 -29.77 -20.27
N THR A 501 6.54 -29.71 -21.46
CA THR A 501 7.22 -28.48 -21.92
C THR A 501 6.27 -27.35 -22.30
N ALA A 502 4.95 -27.59 -22.35
CA ALA A 502 3.96 -26.57 -22.67
C ALA A 502 2.62 -26.83 -21.98
N ALA A 503 1.95 -25.74 -21.57
CA ALA A 503 0.60 -25.74 -21.05
C ALA A 503 -0.40 -25.32 -22.14
N ALA A 504 -1.25 -26.26 -22.57
CA ALA A 504 -2.37 -25.97 -23.46
C ALA A 504 -3.62 -25.60 -22.65
N PHE A 505 -4.30 -24.54 -23.07
CA PHE A 505 -5.53 -24.02 -22.50
C PHE A 505 -6.65 -24.09 -23.54
N SER A 506 -7.75 -24.77 -23.20
CA SER A 506 -8.97 -24.78 -24.02
C SER A 506 -9.69 -23.43 -23.97
N PRO A 507 -10.62 -23.13 -24.90
CA PRO A 507 -11.49 -21.95 -24.78
C PRO A 507 -12.24 -21.88 -23.43
N GLN A 508 -12.59 -23.03 -22.86
CA GLN A 508 -13.21 -23.13 -21.53
C GLN A 508 -12.24 -22.71 -20.41
N ASP A 509 -10.99 -23.18 -20.45
CA ASP A 509 -9.95 -22.74 -19.51
C ASP A 509 -9.72 -21.23 -19.62
N ILE A 510 -9.55 -20.71 -20.85
CA ILE A 510 -9.35 -19.28 -21.11
C ILE A 510 -10.51 -18.46 -20.53
N ALA A 511 -11.77 -18.86 -20.78
CA ALA A 511 -12.92 -18.16 -20.24
C ALA A 511 -12.98 -18.18 -18.70
N GLY A 512 -12.58 -19.28 -18.06
CA GLY A 512 -12.52 -19.39 -16.60
C GLY A 512 -11.39 -18.58 -15.96
N LEU A 513 -10.33 -18.26 -16.71
CA LEU A 513 -9.20 -17.45 -16.27
C LEU A 513 -9.35 -15.95 -16.59
N LEU A 514 -10.38 -15.54 -17.34
CA LEU A 514 -10.56 -14.15 -17.74
C LEU A 514 -11.38 -13.33 -16.74
N ARG A 515 -10.87 -12.13 -16.45
CA ARG A 515 -11.57 -11.04 -15.77
C ARG A 515 -11.92 -9.95 -16.79
N ILE A 516 -13.19 -9.54 -16.81
CA ILE A 516 -13.64 -8.37 -17.57
C ILE A 516 -13.79 -7.21 -16.58
N SER A 517 -13.19 -6.06 -16.90
CA SER A 517 -13.35 -4.82 -16.16
C SER A 517 -13.99 -3.74 -17.03
N SER A 518 -14.78 -2.87 -16.39
CA SER A 518 -15.37 -1.65 -16.96
C SER A 518 -14.81 -0.37 -16.31
N GLU A 519 -13.72 -0.50 -15.55
CA GLU A 519 -13.08 0.58 -14.80
C GLU A 519 -12.51 1.66 -15.75
N GLY A 520 -12.51 2.92 -15.29
CA GLY A 520 -12.16 4.06 -16.14
C GLY A 520 -13.16 4.35 -17.28
N GLY A 521 -14.32 3.69 -17.31
CA GLY A 521 -15.33 3.88 -18.36
C GLY A 521 -15.00 3.16 -19.68
N THR A 522 -14.11 2.16 -19.66
CA THR A 522 -13.78 1.37 -20.86
C THR A 522 -13.79 -0.12 -20.54
N LEU A 523 -14.19 -0.95 -21.52
CA LEU A 523 -14.17 -2.40 -21.38
C LEU A 523 -12.76 -2.94 -21.65
N SER A 524 -12.25 -3.74 -20.71
CA SER A 524 -10.98 -4.45 -20.82
C SER A 524 -11.13 -5.90 -20.40
N ALA A 525 -10.30 -6.77 -20.98
CA ALA A 525 -10.18 -8.18 -20.59
C ALA A 525 -8.73 -8.45 -20.20
N THR A 526 -8.53 -9.02 -19.02
CA THR A 526 -7.24 -9.48 -18.51
C THR A 526 -7.37 -10.90 -17.99
N PHE A 527 -6.29 -11.66 -17.96
CA PHE A 527 -6.26 -12.89 -17.18
C PHE A 527 -6.10 -12.57 -15.69
N ASP A 528 -6.79 -13.33 -14.84
CA ASP A 528 -6.54 -13.31 -13.40
C ASP A 528 -5.13 -13.83 -13.11
N PRO A 529 -4.26 -13.06 -12.44
CA PRO A 529 -2.83 -13.37 -12.36
C PRO A 529 -2.57 -14.63 -11.53
N THR A 530 -3.30 -14.83 -10.44
CA THR A 530 -3.14 -16.00 -9.56
C THR A 530 -3.67 -17.25 -10.24
N ALA A 531 -4.90 -17.20 -10.77
CA ALA A 531 -5.47 -18.36 -11.45
C ALA A 531 -4.68 -18.76 -12.71
N LEU A 532 -4.12 -17.78 -13.45
CA LEU A 532 -3.25 -18.03 -14.59
C LEU A 532 -1.94 -18.69 -14.16
N HIS A 533 -1.28 -18.16 -13.13
CA HIS A 533 -0.07 -18.75 -12.55
C HIS A 533 -0.31 -20.21 -12.16
N ASP A 534 -1.32 -20.47 -11.33
CA ASP A 534 -1.61 -21.80 -10.80
C ASP A 534 -1.95 -22.78 -11.92
N ALA A 535 -2.71 -22.34 -12.92
CA ALA A 535 -3.11 -23.15 -14.06
C ALA A 535 -1.94 -23.45 -15.03
N VAL A 536 -0.89 -22.62 -15.06
CA VAL A 536 0.38 -22.89 -15.75
C VAL A 536 1.24 -23.86 -14.95
N VAL A 537 1.50 -23.59 -13.67
CA VAL A 537 2.33 -24.44 -12.80
C VAL A 537 1.75 -25.85 -12.67
N ALA A 538 0.42 -26.00 -12.57
CA ALA A 538 -0.25 -27.31 -12.55
C ALA A 538 -0.11 -28.12 -13.86
N ARG A 539 0.21 -27.47 -14.99
CA ARG A 539 0.36 -28.11 -16.31
C ARG A 539 1.83 -28.36 -16.70
N ILE A 540 2.71 -27.39 -16.45
CA ILE A 540 4.14 -27.47 -16.80
C ILE A 540 4.95 -28.17 -15.69
N GLY A 541 4.51 -28.03 -14.44
CA GLY A 541 5.26 -28.42 -13.24
C GLY A 541 5.98 -27.23 -12.60
N GLN A 542 6.86 -27.52 -11.64
CA GLN A 542 7.67 -26.50 -10.99
C GLN A 542 8.70 -25.91 -11.97
N VAL A 543 8.51 -24.65 -12.35
CA VAL A 543 9.44 -23.87 -13.20
C VAL A 543 9.99 -22.65 -12.47
N GLU A 544 9.47 -22.36 -11.28
CA GLU A 544 9.89 -21.23 -10.46
C GLU A 544 10.89 -21.63 -9.37
N THR A 545 11.82 -20.72 -9.12
CA THR A 545 12.66 -20.70 -7.92
C THR A 545 12.27 -19.45 -7.14
N PRO A 546 11.63 -19.54 -5.96
CA PRO A 546 11.27 -18.35 -5.19
C PRO A 546 12.52 -17.61 -4.68
N ALA A 547 12.40 -16.30 -4.47
CA ALA A 547 13.48 -15.52 -3.87
C ALA A 547 13.76 -15.98 -2.44
N GLN A 548 15.04 -16.11 -2.09
CA GLN A 548 15.47 -16.47 -0.74
C GLN A 548 15.87 -15.22 0.04
N ASN A 549 15.13 -14.92 1.10
CA ASN A 549 15.51 -13.88 2.06
C ASN A 549 16.78 -14.28 2.85
N ALA A 550 17.63 -13.30 3.13
CA ALA A 550 18.71 -13.45 4.11
C ALA A 550 18.10 -13.74 5.50
N THR A 551 18.63 -14.77 6.17
CA THR A 551 18.11 -15.22 7.47
C THR A 551 19.17 -16.02 8.24
N TRP A 552 18.81 -16.54 9.40
CA TRP A 552 19.66 -17.39 10.24
C TRP A 552 19.00 -18.74 10.52
N LYS A 553 19.83 -19.76 10.67
CA LYS A 553 19.42 -21.11 11.12
C LYS A 553 20.23 -21.49 12.35
N ILE A 554 19.63 -22.26 13.25
CA ILE A 554 20.32 -22.87 14.37
C ILE A 554 19.69 -24.22 14.71
N ASP A 555 20.51 -25.17 15.15
CA ASP A 555 20.07 -26.51 15.51
C ASP A 555 19.29 -26.47 16.83
N GLY A 556 18.05 -26.96 16.81
CA GLY A 556 17.15 -27.11 17.95
C GLY A 556 16.95 -28.58 18.37
N SER A 557 17.77 -29.51 17.86
CA SER A 557 17.72 -30.92 18.26
C SER A 557 18.47 -31.15 19.59
N ALA A 558 17.99 -32.10 20.40
CA ALA A 558 18.62 -32.46 21.68
C ALA A 558 20.14 -32.73 21.57
N ALA A 559 20.56 -33.37 20.48
CA ALA A 559 21.96 -33.76 20.26
C ALA A 559 22.86 -32.61 19.75
N GLY A 560 22.31 -31.69 18.96
CA GLY A 560 23.07 -30.62 18.31
C GLY A 560 23.00 -29.28 19.04
N ALA A 561 21.83 -28.91 19.57
CA ALA A 561 21.53 -27.59 20.12
C ALA A 561 22.51 -27.10 21.21
N PRO A 562 22.95 -27.93 22.19
CA PRO A 562 23.88 -27.48 23.23
C PRO A 562 25.20 -26.91 22.68
N GLY A 563 25.71 -27.48 21.58
CA GLY A 563 26.95 -27.07 20.92
C GLY A 563 26.78 -26.26 19.63
N ALA A 564 25.53 -25.95 19.25
CA ALA A 564 25.22 -25.29 17.99
C ALA A 564 25.75 -23.86 17.92
N ARG A 565 25.94 -23.36 16.69
CA ARG A 565 26.24 -21.96 16.39
C ARG A 565 25.25 -21.44 15.36
N PRO A 566 24.86 -20.15 15.43
CA PRO A 566 24.08 -19.51 14.38
C PRO A 566 24.73 -19.65 12.99
N GLN A 567 23.96 -20.13 12.01
CA GLN A 567 24.39 -20.27 10.61
C GLN A 567 23.64 -19.26 9.76
N TYR A 568 24.38 -18.32 9.16
CA TYR A 568 23.80 -17.35 8.23
C TYR A 568 23.43 -18.01 6.90
N VAL A 569 22.25 -17.68 6.40
CA VAL A 569 21.75 -18.06 5.09
C VAL A 569 21.69 -16.78 4.25
N PRO A 570 22.51 -16.65 3.19
CA PRO A 570 22.51 -15.45 2.36
C PRO A 570 21.23 -15.31 1.56
N SER A 571 20.88 -14.07 1.22
CA SER A 571 19.80 -13.80 0.27
C SER A 571 20.19 -14.26 -1.14
N ALA A 572 19.25 -14.84 -1.87
CA ALA A 572 19.42 -15.20 -3.28
C ALA A 572 18.21 -14.78 -4.11
N GLN A 573 18.47 -14.33 -5.33
CA GLN A 573 17.43 -14.01 -6.31
C GLN A 573 16.65 -15.26 -6.73
N GLY A 574 15.34 -15.10 -6.88
CA GLY A 574 14.47 -16.09 -7.49
C GLY A 574 14.23 -15.81 -8.97
N ASN A 575 13.63 -16.77 -9.67
CA ASN A 575 13.05 -16.61 -10.99
C ASN A 575 11.59 -17.11 -10.93
N VAL A 576 10.65 -16.21 -11.22
CA VAL A 576 9.19 -16.47 -11.15
C VAL A 576 8.54 -16.11 -12.48
N ILE A 577 7.31 -16.55 -12.70
CA ILE A 577 6.53 -16.26 -13.90
C ILE A 577 6.10 -14.78 -13.87
N ASP A 578 6.40 -14.06 -14.94
CA ASP A 578 5.84 -12.72 -15.16
C ASP A 578 4.38 -12.84 -15.62
N THR A 579 3.48 -12.98 -14.65
CA THR A 579 2.03 -13.12 -14.91
C THR A 579 1.44 -11.93 -15.67
N ALA A 580 2.02 -10.73 -15.52
CA ALA A 580 1.57 -9.52 -16.20
C ALA A 580 1.96 -9.55 -17.69
N ALA A 581 3.24 -9.82 -18.00
CA ALA A 581 3.70 -10.00 -19.37
C ALA A 581 3.05 -11.22 -20.03
N LEU A 582 2.85 -12.32 -19.30
CA LEU A 582 2.17 -13.52 -19.80
C LEU A 582 0.72 -13.21 -20.17
N SER A 583 -0.03 -12.54 -19.29
CA SER A 583 -1.40 -12.08 -19.54
C SER A 583 -1.47 -11.18 -20.78
N ALA A 584 -0.61 -10.16 -20.87
CA ALA A 584 -0.55 -9.26 -22.02
C ALA A 584 -0.21 -9.98 -23.34
N ASN A 585 0.76 -10.91 -23.30
CA ASN A 585 1.15 -11.71 -24.46
C ASN A 585 0.04 -12.68 -24.89
N LEU A 586 -0.66 -13.32 -23.95
CA LEU A 586 -1.80 -14.21 -24.23
C LEU A 586 -2.99 -13.46 -24.82
N ILE A 587 -3.33 -12.27 -24.31
CA ILE A 587 -4.37 -11.42 -24.91
C ILE A 587 -3.97 -11.02 -26.34
N LYS A 588 -2.72 -10.56 -26.55
CA LYS A 588 -2.21 -10.17 -27.87
C LYS A 588 -2.24 -11.33 -28.88
N ALA A 589 -1.73 -12.50 -28.48
CA ALA A 589 -1.75 -13.71 -29.29
C ALA A 589 -3.20 -14.14 -29.60
N GLY A 590 -4.04 -14.20 -28.57
CA GLY A 590 -5.43 -14.64 -28.67
C GLY A 590 -6.33 -13.73 -29.51
N THR A 591 -6.04 -12.43 -29.57
CA THR A 591 -6.80 -11.46 -30.39
C THR A 591 -6.28 -11.29 -31.82
N SER A 592 -4.97 -11.53 -32.04
CA SER A 592 -4.31 -11.19 -33.32
C SER A 592 -3.96 -12.39 -34.20
N ALA A 593 -3.75 -13.57 -33.62
CA ALA A 593 -3.31 -14.75 -34.37
C ALA A 593 -4.47 -15.68 -34.77
N THR A 594 -4.41 -16.14 -36.04
CA THR A 594 -5.40 -17.02 -36.66
C THR A 594 -4.92 -18.47 -36.81
N ASP A 595 -3.65 -18.76 -36.47
CA ASP A 595 -3.02 -20.06 -36.57
C ASP A 595 -2.48 -20.55 -35.20
N VAL A 596 -2.15 -21.84 -35.11
CA VAL A 596 -1.68 -22.45 -33.85
C VAL A 596 -0.32 -21.91 -33.42
N ALA A 597 0.54 -21.55 -34.37
CA ALA A 597 1.87 -21.01 -34.08
C ALA A 597 1.79 -19.61 -33.45
N GLY A 598 1.01 -18.68 -34.03
CA GLY A 598 0.82 -17.35 -33.44
C GLY A 598 0.01 -17.34 -32.14
N ARG A 599 -0.68 -18.44 -31.81
CA ARG A 599 -1.40 -18.67 -30.54
C ARG A 599 -0.57 -19.39 -29.48
N THR A 600 0.73 -19.55 -29.72
CA THR A 600 1.71 -20.06 -28.75
C THR A 600 2.55 -18.91 -28.21
N VAL A 601 2.66 -18.80 -26.88
CA VAL A 601 3.37 -17.74 -26.16
C VAL A 601 4.45 -18.37 -25.30
N SER A 602 5.71 -17.97 -25.46
CA SER A 602 6.79 -18.38 -24.54
C SER A 602 6.53 -17.84 -23.14
N LEU A 603 6.70 -18.69 -22.12
CA LEU A 603 6.54 -18.34 -20.71
C LEU A 603 7.56 -17.26 -20.30
N PRO A 604 7.13 -16.02 -20.00
CA PRO A 604 8.04 -14.98 -19.56
C PRO A 604 8.39 -15.21 -18.09
N MET A 605 9.69 -15.19 -17.80
CA MET A 605 10.22 -15.28 -16.43
C MET A 605 10.80 -13.92 -16.04
N VAL A 606 10.61 -13.53 -14.79
CA VAL A 606 11.17 -12.32 -14.18
C VAL A 606 11.98 -12.69 -12.92
N VAL A 607 13.04 -11.94 -12.68
CA VAL A 607 13.86 -12.09 -11.46
C VAL A 607 13.04 -11.58 -10.26
N ALA A 608 12.85 -12.45 -9.27
CA ALA A 608 12.27 -12.09 -7.98
C ALA A 608 13.39 -11.65 -7.04
N GLU A 609 13.39 -10.38 -6.66
CA GLU A 609 14.33 -9.86 -5.66
C GLU A 609 13.91 -10.28 -4.23
N PRO A 610 14.85 -10.69 -3.37
CA PRO A 610 14.55 -11.01 -1.98
C PRO A 610 14.24 -9.74 -1.17
N THR A 611 13.19 -9.80 -0.36
CA THR A 611 12.74 -8.70 0.52
C THR A 611 13.69 -8.39 1.68
N VAL A 612 14.58 -9.33 2.04
CA VAL A 612 15.62 -9.14 3.06
C VAL A 612 16.98 -9.50 2.46
N THR A 613 17.86 -8.51 2.35
CA THR A 613 19.22 -8.62 1.78
C THR A 613 20.32 -8.31 2.80
N THR A 614 19.95 -8.02 4.05
CA THR A 614 20.87 -7.60 5.14
C THR A 614 22.05 -8.57 5.28
N PRO A 615 23.30 -8.12 5.06
CA PRO A 615 24.46 -8.99 5.11
C PRO A 615 24.76 -9.46 6.54
N GLN A 616 25.43 -10.61 6.67
CA GLN A 616 25.67 -11.31 7.94
C GLN A 616 26.15 -10.40 9.09
N ASN A 617 27.09 -9.49 8.80
CA ASN A 617 27.72 -8.61 9.78
C ASN A 617 26.79 -7.51 10.33
N GLU A 618 25.67 -7.22 9.68
CA GLU A 618 24.72 -6.18 10.12
C GLU A 618 23.63 -6.72 11.06
N TRP A 619 23.44 -8.03 11.16
CA TRP A 619 22.47 -8.62 12.09
C TRP A 619 22.93 -8.57 13.56
N GLY A 620 24.24 -8.51 13.81
CA GLY A 620 24.79 -8.50 15.17
C GLY A 620 24.58 -9.80 15.97
N ILE A 621 24.36 -10.95 15.33
CA ILE A 621 24.19 -12.25 16.02
C ILE A 621 25.57 -12.94 16.15
N THR A 622 26.15 -12.92 17.37
CA THR A 622 27.54 -13.36 17.61
C THR A 622 27.72 -14.29 18.82
N GLU A 623 26.99 -14.05 19.93
CA GLU A 623 27.16 -14.73 21.22
C GLU A 623 25.81 -14.95 21.94
N PRO A 624 25.72 -15.89 22.90
CA PRO A 624 24.52 -16.01 23.74
C PRO A 624 24.45 -14.84 24.73
N ILE A 625 23.28 -14.19 24.79
CA ILE A 625 23.02 -13.03 25.68
C ILE A 625 22.06 -13.35 26.84
N GLY A 626 21.33 -14.47 26.77
CA GLY A 626 20.47 -14.97 27.85
C GLY A 626 20.07 -16.42 27.59
N GLU A 627 19.91 -17.24 28.62
CA GLU A 627 19.57 -18.66 28.51
C GLU A 627 18.80 -19.14 29.73
N TYR A 628 17.68 -19.81 29.53
CA TYR A 628 16.87 -20.36 30.62
C TYR A 628 16.38 -21.76 30.31
N ALA A 629 16.19 -22.57 31.35
CA ALA A 629 15.69 -23.93 31.25
C ALA A 629 14.63 -24.21 32.32
N THR A 630 13.62 -25.03 32.00
CA THR A 630 12.61 -25.48 32.98
C THR A 630 12.36 -27.00 32.89
N PRO A 631 12.18 -27.69 34.03
CA PRO A 631 12.05 -29.14 34.07
C PRO A 631 10.64 -29.60 33.66
N TYR A 632 10.55 -30.72 32.95
CA TYR A 632 9.29 -31.40 32.62
C TYR A 632 9.38 -32.91 32.91
N ASN A 633 8.23 -33.57 33.02
CA ASN A 633 8.17 -35.03 33.19
C ASN A 633 8.10 -35.70 31.81
N SER A 634 9.14 -36.43 31.38
CA SER A 634 9.13 -37.14 30.09
C SER A 634 8.14 -38.30 30.01
N GLY A 635 7.61 -38.77 31.14
CA GLY A 635 6.55 -39.78 31.20
C GLY A 635 5.17 -39.26 30.79
N ASP A 636 4.97 -37.94 30.73
CA ASP A 636 3.76 -37.31 30.21
C ASP A 636 3.93 -37.07 28.70
N ALA A 637 3.55 -38.08 27.90
CA ALA A 637 3.78 -38.08 26.46
C ALA A 637 3.02 -36.98 25.69
N PRO A 638 1.71 -36.73 25.91
CA PRO A 638 1.00 -35.64 25.22
C PRO A 638 1.58 -34.26 25.55
N ARG A 639 1.92 -34.01 26.82
CA ARG A 639 2.57 -32.76 27.23
C ARG A 639 3.97 -32.61 26.64
N THR A 640 4.76 -33.70 26.61
CA THR A 640 6.10 -33.70 26.00
C THR A 640 6.03 -33.45 24.49
N GLN A 641 5.01 -33.96 23.79
CA GLN A 641 4.75 -33.62 22.39
C GLN A 641 4.48 -32.12 22.23
N ASN A 642 3.60 -31.52 23.03
CA ASN A 642 3.31 -30.07 22.97
C ASN A 642 4.56 -29.21 23.24
N LEU A 643 5.39 -29.59 24.23
CA LEU A 643 6.65 -28.90 24.51
C LEU A 643 7.66 -29.04 23.37
N THR A 644 7.79 -30.24 22.78
CA THR A 644 8.65 -30.49 21.62
C THR A 644 8.22 -29.61 20.45
N ARG A 645 6.92 -29.62 20.12
CA ARG A 645 6.35 -28.84 19.02
C ARG A 645 6.51 -27.33 19.23
N GLY A 646 6.28 -26.86 20.45
CA GLY A 646 6.51 -25.46 20.80
C GLY A 646 7.97 -25.03 20.69
N ALA A 647 8.92 -25.89 21.09
CA ALA A 647 10.35 -25.61 20.93
C ALA A 647 10.78 -25.61 19.45
N GLU A 648 10.28 -26.54 18.63
CA GLU A 648 10.54 -26.56 17.18
C GLU A 648 10.09 -25.26 16.48
N LEU A 649 8.93 -24.73 16.85
CA LEU A 649 8.35 -23.51 16.28
C LEU A 649 9.07 -22.23 16.74
N VAL A 650 9.52 -22.20 18.00
CA VAL A 650 10.29 -21.07 18.57
C VAL A 650 11.75 -21.06 18.09
N ASN A 651 12.32 -22.21 17.74
CA ASN A 651 13.72 -22.33 17.34
C ASN A 651 13.97 -21.78 15.93
N GLY A 652 14.85 -20.79 15.83
CA GLY A 652 15.21 -20.13 14.57
C GLY A 652 14.56 -18.76 14.37
N THR A 653 13.63 -18.35 15.24
CA THR A 653 12.99 -17.04 15.15
C THR A 653 14.00 -15.92 15.33
N VAL A 654 13.99 -14.94 14.42
CA VAL A 654 14.84 -13.75 14.49
C VAL A 654 13.97 -12.53 14.79
N VAL A 655 14.32 -11.80 15.84
CA VAL A 655 13.64 -10.59 16.32
C VAL A 655 14.55 -9.39 16.03
N LYS A 656 14.16 -8.54 15.09
CA LYS A 656 14.93 -7.38 14.63
C LYS A 656 14.94 -6.24 15.66
N PRO A 657 15.85 -5.26 15.54
CA PRO A 657 15.78 -4.01 16.31
C PRO A 657 14.41 -3.34 16.22
N GLY A 658 13.81 -3.05 17.37
CA GLY A 658 12.47 -2.47 17.51
C GLY A 658 11.30 -3.43 17.29
N GLU A 659 11.54 -4.71 16.97
CA GLU A 659 10.50 -5.71 16.74
C GLU A 659 9.97 -6.29 18.06
N VAL A 660 8.67 -6.57 18.10
CA VAL A 660 8.00 -7.25 19.20
C VAL A 660 7.88 -8.73 18.85
N PHE A 661 8.55 -9.59 19.62
CA PHE A 661 8.30 -11.02 19.58
C PHE A 661 6.94 -11.33 20.23
N SER A 662 6.19 -12.25 19.64
CA SER A 662 4.95 -12.84 20.19
C SER A 662 5.09 -14.36 20.17
N LEU A 663 4.87 -15.00 21.31
CA LEU A 663 4.92 -16.46 21.38
C LEU A 663 3.72 -17.08 20.66
N GLU A 664 2.52 -16.55 20.87
CA GLU A 664 1.30 -16.98 20.18
C GLU A 664 1.48 -16.93 18.66
N GLN A 665 1.95 -15.79 18.11
CA GLN A 665 2.18 -15.65 16.68
C GLN A 665 3.27 -16.61 16.15
N THR A 666 4.28 -16.91 16.98
CA THR A 666 5.35 -17.87 16.63
C THR A 666 4.86 -19.32 16.63
N LEU A 667 3.90 -19.66 17.51
CA LEU A 667 3.30 -21.00 17.58
C LEU A 667 2.27 -21.24 16.48
N GLY A 668 1.55 -20.20 16.05
CA GLY A 668 0.51 -20.31 15.03
C GLY A 668 -0.74 -21.03 15.55
N GLU A 669 -1.41 -21.79 14.68
CA GLU A 669 -2.61 -22.54 15.05
C GLU A 669 -2.27 -23.72 15.98
N VAL A 670 -2.89 -23.74 17.17
CA VAL A 670 -2.63 -24.75 18.21
C VAL A 670 -3.69 -25.84 18.14
N ASP A 671 -3.51 -26.78 17.20
CA ASP A 671 -4.41 -27.92 17.01
C ASP A 671 -3.70 -29.24 16.66
N TYR A 672 -4.49 -30.31 16.44
CA TYR A 672 -3.97 -31.64 16.12
C TYR A 672 -3.28 -31.71 14.75
N ASP A 673 -3.77 -30.98 13.74
CA ASP A 673 -3.21 -30.98 12.38
C ASP A 673 -1.85 -30.26 12.36
N HIS A 674 -1.69 -29.28 13.25
CA HIS A 674 -0.43 -28.57 13.52
C HIS A 674 0.50 -29.28 14.52
N GLY A 675 0.13 -30.47 15.00
CA GLY A 675 0.98 -31.39 15.76
C GLY A 675 0.85 -31.30 17.28
N PHE A 676 -0.13 -30.59 17.81
CA PHE A 676 -0.42 -30.52 19.24
C PHE A 676 -1.35 -31.66 19.69
N ALA A 677 -1.45 -31.85 20.99
CA ALA A 677 -2.29 -32.85 21.65
C ALA A 677 -3.00 -32.26 22.87
N ASP A 678 -4.05 -32.93 23.33
CA ASP A 678 -4.65 -32.63 24.62
C ASP A 678 -3.72 -33.03 25.75
N ALA A 679 -3.48 -32.11 26.68
CA ALA A 679 -2.74 -32.36 27.91
C ALA A 679 -3.26 -31.46 29.04
N GLY A 680 -2.88 -31.77 30.28
CA GLY A 680 -3.37 -31.06 31.45
C GLY A 680 -3.11 -29.55 31.42
N VAL A 681 -4.18 -28.77 31.55
CA VAL A 681 -4.21 -27.34 31.84
C VAL A 681 -4.97 -27.08 33.13
N ILE A 682 -4.82 -25.87 33.68
CA ILE A 682 -5.71 -25.37 34.73
C ILE A 682 -6.74 -24.46 34.08
N SER A 683 -8.02 -24.77 34.26
CA SER A 683 -9.16 -23.98 33.78
C SER A 683 -10.19 -23.83 34.90
N ASN A 684 -10.59 -22.61 35.23
CA ASN A 684 -11.46 -22.27 36.37
C ASN A 684 -10.99 -22.85 37.72
N GLY A 685 -9.68 -23.04 37.90
CA GLY A 685 -9.10 -23.69 39.08
C GLY A 685 -9.27 -25.22 39.12
N GLN A 686 -9.67 -25.86 38.02
CA GLN A 686 -9.74 -27.32 37.86
C GLN A 686 -8.66 -27.80 36.88
N HIS A 687 -8.17 -29.02 37.08
CA HIS A 687 -7.22 -29.66 36.17
C HIS A 687 -8.00 -30.42 35.08
N VAL A 688 -8.04 -29.87 33.87
CA VAL A 688 -8.72 -30.47 32.72
C VAL A 688 -7.72 -30.66 31.58
N ASP A 689 -7.94 -31.64 30.71
CA ASP A 689 -7.16 -31.74 29.48
C ASP A 689 -7.64 -30.69 28.47
N SER A 690 -6.70 -30.01 27.82
CA SER A 690 -6.96 -29.09 26.71
C SER A 690 -5.87 -29.18 25.66
N LEU A 691 -6.25 -28.92 24.43
CA LEU A 691 -5.36 -28.81 23.28
C LEU A 691 -4.27 -27.77 23.56
N GLY A 692 -3.01 -28.13 23.29
CA GLY A 692 -1.85 -27.28 23.63
C GLY A 692 -1.46 -27.28 25.12
N GLY A 693 -2.00 -28.20 25.93
CA GLY A 693 -1.69 -28.28 27.35
C GLY A 693 -0.18 -28.38 27.63
N GLY A 694 0.29 -27.55 28.56
CA GLY A 694 1.70 -27.41 28.89
C GLY A 694 2.44 -26.26 28.19
N LEU A 695 1.88 -25.60 27.16
CA LEU A 695 2.57 -24.51 26.45
C LEU A 695 2.92 -23.29 27.31
N SER A 696 2.24 -23.04 28.44
CA SER A 696 2.68 -22.04 29.43
C SER A 696 4.07 -22.32 30.03
N GLN A 697 4.60 -23.54 29.91
CA GLN A 697 6.00 -23.82 30.23
C GLN A 697 6.97 -23.32 29.15
N VAL A 698 6.60 -23.41 27.87
CA VAL A 698 7.33 -22.75 26.78
C VAL A 698 7.31 -21.24 27.02
N ALA A 699 6.13 -20.68 27.31
CA ALA A 699 5.93 -19.28 27.65
C ALA A 699 6.81 -18.81 28.81
N THR A 700 6.82 -19.53 29.93
CA THR A 700 7.70 -19.24 31.06
C THR A 700 9.18 -19.34 30.67
N THR A 701 9.60 -20.31 29.86
CA THR A 701 11.02 -20.48 29.49
C THR A 701 11.48 -19.37 28.53
N VAL A 702 10.66 -19.01 27.53
CA VAL A 702 10.90 -17.91 26.59
C VAL A 702 10.93 -16.56 27.31
N PHE A 703 9.94 -16.28 28.17
CA PHE A 703 9.92 -15.08 29.02
C PHE A 703 11.22 -14.95 29.80
N ASN A 704 11.65 -16.01 30.50
CA ASN A 704 12.85 -15.96 31.32
C ASN A 704 14.15 -15.78 30.51
N ALA A 705 14.28 -16.43 29.34
CA ALA A 705 15.44 -16.26 28.47
C ALA A 705 15.50 -14.84 27.88
N GLY A 706 14.35 -14.25 27.47
CA GLY A 706 14.25 -12.85 27.04
C GLY A 706 14.51 -11.86 28.17
N PHE A 707 14.03 -12.17 29.38
CA PHE A 707 14.22 -11.36 30.58
C PHE A 707 15.70 -11.30 31.00
N GLU A 708 16.42 -12.42 30.92
CA GLU A 708 17.86 -12.48 31.17
C GLU A 708 18.71 -11.89 30.03
N ALA A 709 18.22 -11.98 28.78
CA ALA A 709 18.79 -11.27 27.62
C ALA A 709 18.59 -9.74 27.67
N GLY A 710 17.84 -9.22 28.64
CA GLY A 710 17.62 -7.79 28.82
C GLY A 710 16.56 -7.18 27.89
N MET A 711 15.76 -8.00 27.20
CA MET A 711 14.65 -7.55 26.35
C MET A 711 13.59 -6.80 27.16
N ASP A 712 12.85 -5.89 26.53
CA ASP A 712 11.75 -5.19 27.19
C ASP A 712 10.54 -6.12 27.34
N ASP A 713 10.06 -6.24 28.57
CA ASP A 713 8.88 -7.01 28.95
C ASP A 713 7.62 -6.26 28.47
N THR A 714 7.00 -6.78 27.41
CA THR A 714 5.90 -6.07 26.70
C THR A 714 4.54 -6.64 27.08
N GLU A 715 4.46 -7.96 27.28
CA GLU A 715 3.31 -8.66 27.84
C GLU A 715 3.79 -9.92 28.54
N HIS A 716 3.50 -10.04 29.84
CA HIS A 716 3.52 -11.33 30.54
C HIS A 716 2.41 -11.34 31.59
N HIS A 717 1.90 -12.53 31.87
CA HIS A 717 0.93 -12.76 32.93
C HIS A 717 1.32 -13.98 33.76
N ALA A 718 1.69 -13.77 35.02
CA ALA A 718 1.97 -14.86 35.94
C ALA A 718 0.73 -15.73 36.18
N HIS A 719 0.94 -17.00 36.55
CA HIS A 719 -0.18 -17.87 36.92
C HIS A 719 -0.79 -17.42 38.26
N GLN A 720 -2.06 -17.76 38.48
CA GLN A 720 -2.75 -17.52 39.75
C GLN A 720 -2.10 -18.28 40.94
N TYR A 721 -1.47 -19.42 40.68
CA TYR A 721 -0.83 -20.28 41.69
C TYR A 721 0.65 -20.50 41.35
N TYR A 722 1.49 -20.57 42.37
CA TYR A 722 2.93 -20.79 42.20
C TYR A 722 3.27 -22.26 41.94
N PHE A 723 4.09 -22.53 40.93
CA PHE A 723 4.61 -23.86 40.64
C PHE A 723 6.11 -23.96 40.98
N ASP A 724 6.51 -24.93 41.80
CA ASP A 724 7.91 -25.10 42.24
C ASP A 724 8.92 -25.39 41.11
N ARG A 725 8.43 -25.73 39.90
CA ARG A 725 9.27 -25.87 38.68
C ARG A 725 9.70 -24.53 38.07
N TYR A 726 9.23 -23.40 38.58
CA TYR A 726 9.49 -22.06 38.06
C TYR A 726 10.11 -21.12 39.09
N PRO A 727 10.85 -20.09 38.67
CA PRO A 727 11.31 -19.03 39.56
C PRO A 727 10.12 -18.19 40.06
N ALA A 728 9.98 -18.06 41.38
CA ALA A 728 8.90 -17.29 41.98
C ALA A 728 8.92 -15.81 41.52
N GLY A 729 7.78 -15.32 41.05
CA GLY A 729 7.63 -13.97 40.49
C GLY A 729 8.17 -13.79 39.06
N ARG A 730 8.56 -14.89 38.40
CA ARG A 730 9.09 -14.92 37.03
C ARG A 730 8.42 -16.04 36.21
N GLU A 731 7.11 -16.16 36.37
CA GLU A 731 6.26 -17.10 35.63
C GLU A 731 5.49 -16.39 34.52
N ALA A 732 5.18 -17.11 33.43
CA ALA A 732 4.32 -16.59 32.37
C ALA A 732 3.33 -17.64 31.86
N THR A 733 2.11 -17.19 31.60
CA THR A 733 0.96 -17.97 31.12
C THR A 733 0.74 -17.70 29.64
N LEU A 734 0.41 -18.72 28.86
CA LEU A 734 -0.09 -18.58 27.50
C LEU A 734 -1.55 -19.06 27.45
N TRP A 735 -2.42 -18.29 26.81
CA TRP A 735 -3.78 -18.70 26.46
C TRP A 735 -4.16 -18.10 25.12
N THR A 736 -4.24 -18.93 24.07
CA THR A 736 -4.55 -18.53 22.69
C THR A 736 -5.81 -17.66 22.63
N GLY A 737 -5.70 -16.50 22.00
CA GLY A 737 -6.72 -15.47 21.86
C GLY A 737 -6.98 -14.62 23.11
N LYS A 738 -6.19 -14.76 24.19
CA LYS A 738 -6.39 -13.99 25.44
C LYS A 738 -5.12 -13.51 26.15
N LEU A 739 -4.07 -14.34 26.25
CA LEU A 739 -2.84 -14.06 27.01
C LEU A 739 -1.64 -14.55 26.21
N ASP A 740 -0.67 -13.68 25.96
CA ASP A 740 0.57 -14.00 25.25
C ASP A 740 1.81 -13.70 26.12
N VAL A 741 2.97 -14.15 25.64
CA VAL A 741 4.28 -13.68 26.09
C VAL A 741 4.91 -12.87 24.97
N LYS A 742 5.02 -11.57 25.21
CA LYS A 742 5.62 -10.61 24.27
C LYS A 742 6.82 -9.91 24.88
N PHE A 743 7.88 -9.80 24.09
CA PHE A 743 9.03 -8.96 24.44
C PHE A 743 9.46 -8.11 23.25
N THR A 744 9.93 -6.91 23.51
CA THR A 744 10.46 -6.00 22.48
C THR A 744 11.98 -6.04 22.50
N ASN A 745 12.60 -6.20 21.32
CA ASN A 745 14.03 -6.04 21.17
C ASN A 745 14.37 -4.55 20.99
N SER A 746 14.62 -3.84 22.09
CA SER A 746 15.03 -2.43 22.08
C SER A 746 16.53 -2.21 21.80
N THR A 747 17.28 -3.25 21.47
CA THR A 747 18.71 -3.14 21.15
C THR A 747 18.92 -2.79 19.66
N SER A 748 20.13 -2.36 19.31
CA SER A 748 20.51 -2.11 17.91
C SER A 748 20.86 -3.39 17.12
N ASN A 749 20.84 -4.57 17.75
CA ASN A 749 21.22 -5.84 17.15
C ASN A 749 19.98 -6.74 17.01
N SER A 750 19.99 -7.67 16.06
CA SER A 750 18.95 -8.70 15.98
C SER A 750 19.18 -9.78 17.04
N VAL A 751 18.11 -10.40 17.52
CA VAL A 751 18.15 -11.54 18.45
C VAL A 751 17.65 -12.79 17.73
N LEU A 752 18.45 -13.86 17.73
CA LEU A 752 18.05 -15.18 17.26
C LEU A 752 17.67 -16.06 18.46
N VAL A 753 16.45 -16.57 18.47
CA VAL A 753 15.93 -17.49 19.48
C VAL A 753 16.31 -18.92 19.11
N GLN A 754 16.95 -19.64 20.03
CA GLN A 754 17.20 -21.07 19.95
C GLN A 754 16.37 -21.78 21.03
N ALA A 755 15.68 -22.85 20.68
CA ALA A 755 14.88 -23.62 21.64
C ALA A 755 15.01 -25.13 21.37
N TRP A 756 15.09 -25.93 22.43
CA TRP A 756 15.20 -27.39 22.32
C TRP A 756 14.77 -28.08 23.62
N LEU A 757 14.51 -29.39 23.54
CA LEU A 757 14.35 -30.25 24.72
C LEU A 757 15.59 -31.14 24.85
N ASP A 758 16.17 -31.21 26.04
CA ASP A 758 17.22 -32.17 26.40
C ASP A 758 17.21 -32.44 27.91
N GLY A 759 17.50 -33.68 28.32
CA GLY A 759 17.68 -34.05 29.73
C GLY A 759 16.49 -33.75 30.65
N GLU A 760 15.25 -33.94 30.17
CA GLU A 760 14.01 -33.56 30.88
C GLU A 760 13.89 -32.05 31.19
N GLN A 761 14.59 -31.21 30.42
CA GLN A 761 14.46 -29.75 30.42
C GLN A 761 14.02 -29.26 29.05
N ILE A 762 13.15 -28.26 29.00
CA ILE A 762 13.06 -27.37 27.83
C ILE A 762 14.02 -26.20 28.06
N HIS A 763 14.82 -25.88 27.05
CA HIS A 763 15.80 -24.80 27.06
C HIS A 763 15.41 -23.74 26.03
N VAL A 764 15.66 -22.47 26.34
CA VAL A 764 15.62 -21.35 25.40
C VAL A 764 16.86 -20.50 25.58
N ARG A 765 17.57 -20.21 24.49
CA ARG A 765 18.79 -19.40 24.45
C ARG A 765 18.64 -18.29 23.42
N MET A 766 18.94 -17.05 23.81
CA MET A 766 18.93 -15.87 22.96
C MET A 766 20.35 -15.57 22.46
N TRP A 767 20.53 -15.44 21.15
CA TRP A 767 21.80 -15.10 20.52
C TRP A 767 21.75 -13.70 19.91
N SER A 768 22.74 -12.86 20.22
CA SER A 768 22.87 -11.50 19.68
C SER A 768 24.32 -11.02 19.86
N THR A 769 24.55 -9.72 20.03
CA THR A 769 25.79 -9.13 20.56
C THR A 769 25.42 -8.46 21.86
N LYS A 770 26.17 -8.70 22.94
CA LYS A 770 25.77 -8.27 24.28
C LYS A 770 25.57 -6.75 24.35
N TYR A 771 24.34 -6.35 24.66
CA TYR A 771 23.93 -4.95 24.76
C TYR A 771 23.75 -4.52 26.22
N TYR A 772 23.06 -5.32 27.04
CA TYR A 772 22.83 -5.04 28.46
C TYR A 772 23.69 -5.92 29.38
N ASP A 773 24.22 -5.31 30.44
CA ASP A 773 24.54 -5.99 31.70
C ASP A 773 23.25 -6.09 32.52
N VAL A 774 22.79 -7.32 32.78
CA VAL A 774 21.55 -7.61 33.49
C VAL A 774 21.86 -8.15 34.89
N SER A 775 21.15 -7.68 35.90
CA SER A 775 21.16 -8.26 37.25
C SER A 775 19.75 -8.35 37.79
N ILE A 776 19.38 -9.54 38.29
CA ILE A 776 18.04 -9.86 38.79
C ILE A 776 18.14 -10.19 40.27
N THR A 777 17.26 -9.57 41.06
CA THR A 777 17.13 -9.82 42.49
C THR A 777 15.67 -10.06 42.85
N SER A 778 15.42 -10.76 43.95
CA SER A 778 14.07 -11.05 44.45
C SER A 778 13.98 -10.71 45.92
N SER A 779 12.83 -10.22 46.36
CA SER A 779 12.51 -10.05 47.78
C SER A 779 12.39 -11.41 48.48
N GLU A 780 12.36 -11.39 49.81
CA GLU A 780 11.73 -12.50 50.54
C GLU A 780 10.25 -12.62 50.13
N ARG A 781 9.68 -13.82 50.25
CA ARG A 781 8.23 -14.04 50.06
C ARG A 781 7.48 -13.41 51.23
N PHE A 782 6.41 -12.66 50.96
CA PHE A 782 5.60 -11.97 51.98
C PHE A 782 4.10 -12.20 51.78
N ASN A 783 3.24 -11.62 52.63
CA ASN A 783 1.77 -11.73 52.54
C ASN A 783 1.25 -13.18 52.33
N PHE A 784 1.77 -14.13 53.10
CA PHE A 784 1.42 -15.54 52.98
C PHE A 784 -0.09 -15.81 53.19
N ARG A 785 -0.64 -16.64 52.30
CA ARG A 785 -2.02 -17.11 52.28
C ARG A 785 -2.01 -18.63 52.48
N PRO A 786 -2.49 -19.15 53.63
CA PRO A 786 -2.42 -20.58 53.91
C PRO A 786 -3.37 -21.38 53.02
N VAL A 787 -2.96 -22.61 52.67
CA VAL A 787 -3.82 -23.59 51.98
C VAL A 787 -5.04 -23.90 52.84
N SER A 788 -6.20 -24.02 52.19
CA SER A 788 -7.47 -24.39 52.81
C SER A 788 -8.22 -25.44 51.98
N THR A 789 -9.21 -26.10 52.57
CA THR A 789 -10.10 -27.04 51.86
C THR A 789 -11.41 -26.36 51.49
N GLU A 790 -11.63 -26.17 50.19
CA GLU A 790 -12.90 -25.77 49.60
C GLU A 790 -13.81 -26.98 49.45
N ARG A 791 -15.09 -26.84 49.81
CA ARG A 791 -16.12 -27.85 49.54
C ARG A 791 -17.04 -27.36 48.44
N LYS A 792 -17.09 -28.11 47.33
CA LYS A 792 -17.91 -27.79 46.15
C LYS A 792 -18.91 -28.93 45.90
N SER A 793 -20.03 -28.61 45.25
CA SER A 793 -21.12 -29.56 44.98
C SER A 793 -21.83 -29.20 43.68
N GLY A 794 -22.28 -30.21 42.94
CA GLY A 794 -22.99 -30.05 41.67
C GLY A 794 -22.30 -30.74 40.48
N PRO A 795 -22.97 -30.81 39.32
CA PRO A 795 -22.38 -31.39 38.11
C PRO A 795 -21.15 -30.59 37.67
N GLY A 796 -20.03 -31.28 37.41
CA GLY A 796 -18.74 -30.66 37.08
C GLY A 796 -17.83 -30.39 38.28
N CYS A 797 -18.20 -30.79 39.50
CA CYS A 797 -17.26 -30.79 40.62
C CYS A 797 -16.23 -31.92 40.47
N GLU A 798 -14.96 -31.56 40.31
CA GLU A 798 -13.84 -32.50 40.30
C GLU A 798 -12.97 -32.29 41.55
N PRO A 799 -12.66 -33.36 42.31
CA PRO A 799 -11.84 -33.26 43.51
C PRO A 799 -10.38 -33.00 43.13
N TYR A 800 -9.71 -32.10 43.84
CA TYR A 800 -8.35 -31.68 43.54
C TYR A 800 -7.54 -31.50 44.82
N SER A 801 -6.46 -32.26 44.97
CA SER A 801 -5.53 -32.05 46.08
C SER A 801 -4.56 -30.92 45.77
N GLY A 802 -4.92 -29.69 46.13
CA GLY A 802 -4.01 -28.54 46.15
C GLY A 802 -2.84 -28.74 47.12
N GLY A 803 -1.79 -27.94 46.98
CA GLY A 803 -0.54 -28.12 47.73
C GLY A 803 0.14 -26.85 48.25
N ASN A 804 0.22 -25.78 47.46
CA ASN A 804 1.11 -24.66 47.74
C ASN A 804 0.44 -23.45 48.44
N PRO A 805 1.00 -22.92 49.54
CA PRO A 805 0.51 -21.68 50.13
C PRO A 805 0.80 -20.50 49.18
N GLY A 806 -0.15 -19.57 49.10
CA GLY A 806 0.01 -18.33 48.35
C GLY A 806 0.95 -17.37 49.05
N PHE A 807 1.57 -16.47 48.30
CA PHE A 807 2.45 -15.41 48.81
C PHE A 807 2.62 -14.32 47.74
N ASP A 808 3.04 -13.13 48.18
CA ASP A 808 3.52 -12.06 47.30
C ASP A 808 5.05 -12.13 47.21
N ILE A 809 5.60 -11.74 46.05
CA ILE A 809 7.04 -11.59 45.85
C ILE A 809 7.30 -10.44 44.86
N THR A 810 8.36 -9.67 45.10
CA THR A 810 8.83 -8.63 44.18
C THR A 810 10.16 -9.07 43.57
N VAL A 811 10.25 -8.99 42.24
CA VAL A 811 11.46 -9.23 41.46
C VAL A 811 11.89 -7.92 40.83
N THR A 812 13.17 -7.57 40.97
CA THR A 812 13.76 -6.36 40.39
C THR A 812 14.88 -6.76 39.42
N ARG A 813 14.72 -6.41 38.15
CA ARG A 813 15.77 -6.50 37.12
C ARG A 813 16.34 -5.11 36.86
N THR A 814 17.63 -4.97 37.12
CA THR A 814 18.41 -3.79 36.71
C THR A 814 19.10 -4.09 35.38
N ARG A 815 19.15 -3.11 34.48
CA ARG A 815 19.80 -3.23 33.16
C ARG A 815 20.73 -2.04 32.93
N LYS A 816 21.93 -2.28 32.41
CA LYS A 816 22.93 -1.23 32.09
C LYS A 816 23.51 -1.42 30.70
N HIS A 817 23.65 -0.34 29.95
CA HIS A 817 24.34 -0.29 28.66
C HIS A 817 25.40 0.82 28.70
N ASP A 818 26.65 0.52 28.33
CA ASP A 818 27.80 1.43 28.43
C ASP A 818 27.92 2.16 29.79
N GLY A 819 27.66 1.43 30.88
CA GLY A 819 27.65 1.94 32.25
C GLY A 819 26.46 2.82 32.63
N LYS A 820 25.58 3.19 31.68
CA LYS A 820 24.33 3.91 31.93
C LYS A 820 23.24 2.92 32.32
N ALA A 821 22.57 3.16 33.44
CA ALA A 821 21.40 2.39 33.83
C ALA A 821 20.15 2.88 33.06
N VAL A 822 19.30 1.95 32.64
CA VAL A 822 17.91 2.23 32.30
C VAL A 822 17.04 2.07 33.57
N PRO A 823 15.76 2.48 33.58
CA PRO A 823 14.87 2.22 34.71
C PRO A 823 14.80 0.74 35.07
N ASP A 824 14.73 0.44 36.37
CA ASP A 824 14.61 -0.93 36.85
C ASP A 824 13.22 -1.51 36.53
N ASP A 825 13.19 -2.75 36.04
CA ASP A 825 11.93 -3.48 35.83
C ASP A 825 11.54 -4.15 37.16
N VAL A 826 10.43 -3.69 37.76
CA VAL A 826 9.97 -4.14 39.08
C VAL A 826 8.64 -4.89 38.94
N ILE A 827 8.71 -6.22 38.97
CA ILE A 827 7.56 -7.12 38.86
C ILE A 827 7.13 -7.52 40.27
N THR A 828 5.88 -7.28 40.66
CA THR A 828 5.32 -7.81 41.91
C THR A 828 4.20 -8.79 41.60
N THR A 829 4.44 -10.06 41.91
CA THR A 829 3.49 -11.15 41.65
C THR A 829 2.79 -11.55 42.94
N GLN A 830 1.47 -11.77 42.85
CA GLN A 830 0.63 -12.21 43.96
C GLN A 830 0.06 -13.60 43.65
N TYR A 831 0.52 -14.62 44.38
CA TYR A 831 0.03 -15.99 44.22
C TYR A 831 -1.10 -16.31 45.19
N ALA A 832 -2.23 -16.80 44.70
CA ALA A 832 -3.29 -17.37 45.52
C ALA A 832 -2.80 -18.65 46.24
N ALA A 833 -3.49 -19.05 47.30
CA ALA A 833 -3.28 -20.36 47.90
C ALA A 833 -3.91 -21.45 47.02
N ASP A 834 -3.14 -22.48 46.73
CA ASP A 834 -3.55 -23.62 45.93
C ASP A 834 -4.36 -24.59 46.81
N ASN A 835 -5.68 -24.37 46.83
CA ASN A 835 -6.61 -24.97 47.77
C ASN A 835 -7.00 -26.42 47.40
N ASP A 836 -7.20 -27.24 48.42
CA ASP A 836 -7.78 -28.59 48.29
C ASP A 836 -9.29 -28.49 48.00
N ILE A 837 -9.77 -29.11 46.92
CA ILE A 837 -11.18 -29.14 46.53
C ILE A 837 -11.76 -30.52 46.84
N VAL A 838 -12.70 -30.56 47.78
CA VAL A 838 -13.48 -31.75 48.12
C VAL A 838 -14.88 -31.63 47.53
N CYS A 839 -15.25 -32.57 46.66
CA CYS A 839 -16.59 -32.67 46.09
C CYS A 839 -17.53 -33.50 46.95
N SER A 840 -18.79 -33.04 47.07
CA SER A 840 -19.87 -33.68 47.83
C SER A 840 -21.14 -33.89 47.01
#